data_AF-A0A0S4IKI3-F1
#
_entry.id   AF-A0A0S4IKI3-F1
#
_cell.length_a   1.000
_cell.length_b   1.000
_cell.length_c   1.000
_cell.angle_alpha   90.00
_cell.angle_beta   90.00
_cell.angle_gamma   90.00
#
_symmetry.space_group_name_H-M   'P 1'
#
loop_
_entity.id
_entity.type
_entity.pdbx_description
1 polymer ?
#
loop_
_entity_poly.entity_id
_entity_poly.type
_entity_poly.pdbx_seq_one_letter_code
_entity_poly.pdbx_strand_id
1 'polypeptide(L)'
;MSFAAFAFTIVHNKYTYNLTTFLSLNHNTAINNSLFLSQCKAIIRGATMGRNQRRKGGNGEKRDRNGDWKADNRDDQTLHNAALEKFYRGKVIAEEEWETFIACMRTPLPLSLRVNLSLPHAEEVANFVGQQLSTVFTTTRLPFYPRGLGFQCDASRADLKRNIEHKHLKRVISALNEGGYITRQETVSMIPPLLLNVQPGHRVLDMCSAPGSKTSQILEALVGSQNSGVVVANDVNSSRLDVLNHQTNRCPGAHGHTIITNGDAMMYPLMPDEDSKFDRVLCDVMCSGDGTLRKSMDMWSRWNTLQGADLHSSQCRVLTRGMQLCKKGGVVVYSTCSLNPIEDEAVLSDCIEKSKGSFRLMDPSTLLTGLKGQQGRYNWVLTTKDLDAELRTMEEATAYREAREGKGFAYRPGMFANEERLKEQNMHHAIRVLPHQQDTGGFFIAALECVSEYPNSTRPAPAMAPEKAFKPITEQLKASIRTSLGLPETFPYDNLYFRNEVAREQKIYYICDTGREMMSLLQANVAQVGAKIFEAYIKHSNDKLRFSGEGVQTLAPLLPANFIVKTTDAQLLLDLHSVGMNTSVFCRRAGVTAESLPVHSFVLETPLPNGLDCVRVAAETNFSVVTAKLFDWQVTLLKLALGQPLVDAADKDEGGDEKDDNDATAEAPES
;
A
#
# COMPACT_ATOMS: atom_id res chain seq x y z
N MET A 1 -7.89 -54.87 -11.96
CA MET A 1 -7.34 -55.98 -11.17
C MET A 1 -6.07 -55.46 -10.50
N SER A 2 -6.18 -54.75 -9.38
CA SER A 2 -6.42 -55.25 -8.02
C SER A 2 -5.13 -55.62 -7.31
N PHE A 3 -4.81 -54.80 -6.28
CA PHE A 3 -4.29 -55.19 -4.95
C PHE A 3 -2.86 -55.78 -4.89
N ALA A 4 -1.99 -55.51 -3.92
CA ALA A 4 -2.02 -54.83 -2.62
C ALA A 4 -0.53 -54.56 -2.23
N ALA A 5 -0.12 -53.42 -1.66
CA ALA A 5 -0.15 -53.02 -0.24
C ALA A 5 1.23 -53.11 0.49
N PHE A 6 1.58 -51.99 1.15
CA PHE A 6 2.34 -51.81 2.42
C PHE A 6 3.84 -52.24 2.48
N ALA A 7 4.79 -51.52 3.12
CA ALA A 7 4.73 -50.52 4.19
C ALA A 7 5.99 -49.58 4.29
N PHE A 8 5.78 -48.34 4.75
CA PHE A 8 6.52 -47.55 5.79
C PHE A 8 8.08 -47.64 5.86
N THR A 9 8.91 -46.58 5.73
CA THR A 9 9.15 -45.51 6.75
C THR A 9 10.34 -44.58 6.35
N ILE A 10 10.10 -43.26 6.27
CA ILE A 10 10.87 -42.09 6.81
C ILE A 10 12.31 -41.71 6.33
N VAL A 11 12.37 -40.54 5.67
CA VAL A 11 13.17 -39.29 5.92
C VAL A 11 14.66 -39.13 5.53
N HIS A 12 14.91 -38.02 4.78
CA HIS A 12 16.14 -37.22 4.56
C HIS A 12 17.31 -37.90 3.81
N ASN A 13 18.10 -37.27 2.91
CA ASN A 13 18.46 -35.87 2.74
C ASN A 13 19.08 -35.60 1.34
N LYS A 14 18.81 -34.39 0.85
CA LYS A 14 19.58 -33.48 -0.02
C LYS A 14 20.99 -33.84 -0.55
N TYR A 15 21.11 -33.53 -1.85
CA TYR A 15 22.20 -32.83 -2.57
C TYR A 15 23.67 -33.26 -2.38
N THR A 16 24.21 -33.86 -3.43
CA THR A 16 25.63 -33.86 -3.80
C THR A 16 25.74 -33.62 -5.30
N TYR A 17 26.28 -32.47 -5.72
CA TYR A 17 26.79 -32.30 -7.08
C TYR A 17 28.28 -31.99 -7.00
N ASN A 18 29.02 -32.81 -7.74
CA ASN A 18 30.48 -32.92 -7.79
C ASN A 18 31.14 -31.70 -8.42
N LEU A 19 32.31 -31.39 -7.88
CA LEU A 19 33.21 -30.31 -8.30
C LEU A 19 34.53 -30.94 -8.74
N THR A 20 34.67 -31.23 -10.03
CA THR A 20 35.96 -31.52 -10.67
C THR A 20 35.80 -31.38 -12.17
N THR A 21 36.40 -30.34 -12.75
CA THR A 21 37.35 -30.37 -13.89
C THR A 21 37.41 -28.96 -14.47
N PHE A 22 38.48 -28.21 -14.16
CA PHE A 22 39.38 -27.53 -15.11
C PHE A 22 40.23 -26.51 -14.37
N LEU A 23 41.45 -26.94 -14.04
CA LEU A 23 42.60 -26.07 -13.81
C LEU A 23 43.08 -25.54 -15.17
N SER A 24 43.29 -24.24 -15.31
CA SER A 24 44.63 -23.66 -15.55
C SER A 24 44.54 -22.17 -15.90
N LEU A 25 45.09 -21.30 -15.03
CA LEU A 25 46.17 -20.35 -15.34
C LEU A 25 46.17 -19.17 -14.34
N ASN A 26 47.39 -18.90 -13.86
CA ASN A 26 47.89 -17.71 -13.17
C ASN A 26 47.72 -17.58 -11.64
N HIS A 27 48.71 -18.15 -10.97
CA HIS A 27 49.17 -17.84 -9.62
C HIS A 27 49.63 -16.37 -9.50
N ASN A 28 48.87 -15.52 -8.82
CA ASN A 28 49.44 -14.45 -7.97
C ASN A 28 48.44 -13.77 -7.00
N THR A 29 47.54 -14.53 -6.36
CA THR A 29 46.65 -13.99 -5.31
C THR A 29 46.34 -15.06 -4.27
N ALA A 30 47.31 -15.40 -3.42
CA ALA A 30 47.11 -16.35 -2.32
C ALA A 30 47.33 -15.78 -0.91
N ILE A 31 47.68 -14.48 -0.77
CA ILE A 31 47.90 -13.87 0.56
C ILE A 31 46.75 -12.91 0.96
N ASN A 32 45.90 -12.45 0.05
CA ASN A 32 44.79 -11.52 0.37
C ASN A 32 43.42 -12.16 0.65
N ASN A 33 43.28 -13.48 0.53
CA ASN A 33 41.95 -14.13 0.67
C ASN A 33 41.59 -14.53 2.11
N SER A 34 42.54 -14.66 3.05
CA SER A 34 42.17 -15.01 4.44
C SER A 34 41.63 -13.81 5.24
N LEU A 35 42.13 -12.59 4.96
CA LEU A 35 41.61 -11.35 5.57
C LEU A 35 40.21 -10.98 5.03
N PHE A 36 39.97 -11.21 3.74
CA PHE A 36 38.68 -10.91 3.10
C PHE A 36 37.57 -11.87 3.55
N LEU A 37 37.87 -13.18 3.70
CA LEU A 37 36.91 -14.16 4.22
C LEU A 37 36.63 -14.00 5.73
N SER A 38 37.58 -13.44 6.50
CA SER A 38 37.39 -13.04 7.90
C SER A 38 36.46 -11.82 8.03
N GLN A 39 36.68 -10.78 7.21
CA GLN A 39 35.80 -9.60 7.18
C GLN A 39 34.39 -9.91 6.65
N CYS A 40 34.25 -10.77 5.65
CA CYS A 40 32.94 -11.21 5.14
C CYS A 40 32.15 -12.05 6.17
N LYS A 41 32.81 -12.87 7.00
CA LYS A 41 32.13 -13.63 8.07
C LYS A 41 31.69 -12.75 9.25
N ALA A 42 32.37 -11.64 9.53
CA ALA A 42 31.94 -10.65 10.52
C ALA A 42 30.75 -9.81 10.02
N ILE A 43 30.72 -9.45 8.74
CA ILE A 43 29.62 -8.71 8.11
C ILE A 43 28.33 -9.56 8.03
N ILE A 44 28.45 -10.87 7.78
CA ILE A 44 27.28 -11.78 7.70
C ILE A 44 26.71 -12.11 9.10
N ARG A 45 27.50 -12.01 10.18
CA ARG A 45 27.00 -12.24 11.55
C ARG A 45 26.39 -11.00 12.22
N GLY A 46 26.66 -9.79 11.71
CA GLY A 46 26.11 -8.53 12.22
C GLY A 46 24.80 -8.07 11.57
N ALA A 47 24.36 -8.69 10.47
CA ALA A 47 23.17 -8.30 9.72
C ALA A 47 22.08 -9.38 9.81
N THR A 48 21.54 -9.61 11.00
CA THR A 48 20.27 -10.33 11.16
C THR A 48 19.14 -9.33 11.38
N MET A 49 18.72 -8.67 10.29
CA MET A 49 17.37 -8.10 10.16
C MET A 49 16.34 -9.23 10.14
N GLY A 50 16.15 -9.88 11.29
CA GLY A 50 15.32 -11.09 11.38
C GLY A 50 14.49 -11.18 12.65
N ARG A 51 14.63 -10.26 13.61
CA ARG A 51 13.93 -10.37 14.90
C ARG A 51 12.50 -9.82 14.90
N ASN A 52 12.14 -8.87 14.04
CA ASN A 52 10.76 -8.39 13.91
C ASN A 52 9.98 -8.94 12.70
N GLN A 53 10.62 -9.72 11.81
CA GLN A 53 9.96 -10.29 10.62
C GLN A 53 9.88 -11.82 10.60
N ARG A 54 10.46 -12.54 11.58
CA ARG A 54 10.17 -13.98 11.78
C ARG A 54 8.83 -14.18 12.49
N ARG A 55 7.73 -13.89 11.79
CA ARG A 55 6.44 -14.55 12.06
C ARG A 55 6.35 -15.78 11.17
N LYS A 56 7.04 -16.86 11.57
CA LYS A 56 6.72 -18.25 11.17
C LYS A 56 6.27 -18.99 12.42
N GLY A 57 5.17 -19.73 12.29
CA GLY A 57 4.36 -20.29 13.37
C GLY A 57 5.14 -20.93 14.51
N GLY A 58 4.81 -20.50 15.72
CA GLY A 58 4.95 -21.33 16.91
C GLY A 58 3.85 -22.39 16.93
N ASN A 59 4.18 -23.56 17.46
CA ASN A 59 3.35 -24.76 17.58
C ASN A 59 1.85 -24.52 17.80
N GLY A 60 1.04 -25.19 16.97
CA GLY A 60 0.04 -26.14 17.47
C GLY A 60 -1.19 -25.65 18.22
N GLU A 61 -1.35 -24.37 18.52
CA GLU A 61 -2.64 -23.83 18.94
C GLU A 61 -3.30 -23.14 17.74
N LYS A 62 -4.55 -23.53 17.43
CA LYS A 62 -5.40 -22.88 16.43
C LYS A 62 -5.48 -21.38 16.75
N ARG A 63 -4.61 -20.57 16.13
CA ARG A 63 -4.79 -19.13 16.10
C ARG A 63 -6.02 -18.85 15.25
N ASP A 64 -7.09 -18.53 15.96
CA ASP A 64 -8.35 -18.07 15.41
C ASP A 64 -8.11 -16.96 14.38
N ARG A 65 -8.74 -17.05 13.20
CA ARG A 65 -8.61 -16.04 12.12
C ARG A 65 -9.20 -14.68 12.52
N ASN A 66 -9.79 -14.59 13.72
CA ASN A 66 -10.27 -13.38 14.37
C ASN A 66 -9.19 -12.53 15.06
N GLY A 67 -7.93 -12.96 15.08
CA GLY A 67 -6.85 -12.31 15.86
C GLY A 67 -6.40 -10.91 15.42
N ASP A 68 -6.94 -10.34 14.33
CA ASP A 68 -6.62 -8.97 13.87
C ASP A 68 -7.61 -7.91 14.42
N TRP A 69 -8.59 -8.34 15.24
CA TRP A 69 -9.69 -7.48 15.67
C TRP A 69 -10.21 -7.85 17.07
N LYS A 70 -9.32 -7.98 18.07
CA LYS A 70 -9.84 -7.79 19.44
C LYS A 70 -10.50 -6.42 19.48
N ALA A 71 -11.77 -6.40 19.87
CA ALA A 71 -12.49 -5.21 20.31
C ALA A 71 -11.52 -4.25 21.01
N ASP A 72 -11.59 -2.95 20.71
CA ASP A 72 -10.78 -1.91 21.36
C ASP A 72 -11.05 -1.97 22.88
N ASN A 73 -10.28 -2.81 23.58
CA ASN A 73 -10.36 -3.12 25.00
C ASN A 73 -9.19 -2.41 25.67
N ARG A 74 -9.20 -1.07 25.58
CA ARG A 74 -8.21 -0.24 26.25
C ARG A 74 -8.35 -0.44 27.75
N ASP A 75 -7.33 -1.01 28.33
CA ASP A 75 -7.12 -0.98 29.76
C ASP A 75 -6.07 0.08 30.03
N ASP A 76 -6.48 1.20 30.64
CA ASP A 76 -5.58 2.30 30.99
C ASP A 76 -4.40 1.85 31.85
N GLN A 77 -4.55 0.76 32.61
CA GLN A 77 -3.46 0.14 33.37
C GLN A 77 -2.38 -0.47 32.47
N THR A 78 -2.64 -0.71 31.19
CA THR A 78 -1.66 -1.26 30.24
C THR A 78 -1.06 -0.20 29.30
N LEU A 79 -1.64 1.00 29.25
CA LEU A 79 -1.23 2.10 28.36
C LEU A 79 -0.25 3.06 29.05
N HIS A 80 0.84 2.50 29.58
CA HIS A 80 1.92 3.25 30.21
C HIS A 80 3.28 2.59 29.95
N ASN A 81 4.34 3.40 29.91
CA ASN A 81 5.72 2.92 29.78
C ASN A 81 6.70 3.97 30.34
N ALA A 82 7.45 3.63 31.39
CA ALA A 82 8.37 4.55 32.06
C ALA A 82 9.56 4.96 31.17
N ALA A 83 10.03 4.08 30.29
CA ALA A 83 11.09 4.40 29.35
C ALA A 83 10.61 5.42 28.32
N LEU A 84 9.38 5.27 27.83
CA LEU A 84 8.75 6.19 26.89
C LEU A 84 8.62 7.58 27.52
N GLU A 85 8.11 7.64 28.74
CA GLU A 85 7.98 8.90 29.49
C GLU A 85 9.35 9.58 29.66
N LYS A 86 10.36 8.85 30.16
CA LYS A 86 11.71 9.39 30.35
C LYS A 86 12.40 9.84 29.06
N PHE A 87 12.05 9.24 27.93
CA PHE A 87 12.63 9.58 26.63
C PHE A 87 11.97 10.80 25.99
N TYR A 88 10.64 10.93 26.09
CA TYR A 88 9.88 11.96 25.39
C TYR A 88 9.60 13.21 26.24
N ARG A 89 9.25 13.04 27.52
CA ARG A 89 8.84 14.12 28.42
C ARG A 89 9.98 15.12 28.67
N GLY A 90 9.69 16.40 28.46
CA GLY A 90 10.66 17.50 28.62
C GLY A 90 11.81 17.50 27.60
N LYS A 91 11.84 16.54 26.67
CA LYS A 91 12.92 16.36 25.69
C LYS A 91 12.43 16.55 24.28
N VAL A 92 11.51 15.69 23.84
CA VAL A 92 10.91 15.76 22.50
C VAL A 92 9.53 16.42 22.57
N ILE A 93 8.77 16.13 23.62
CA ILE A 93 7.51 16.81 23.95
C ILE A 93 7.80 17.82 25.05
N ALA A 94 7.30 19.04 24.92
CA ALA A 94 7.45 20.07 25.95
C ALA A 94 6.80 19.61 27.26
N GLU A 95 7.35 20.03 28.41
CA GLU A 95 6.88 19.58 29.72
C GLU A 95 5.41 19.98 29.95
N GLU A 96 5.05 21.18 29.51
CA GLU A 96 3.71 21.75 29.58
C GLU A 96 2.69 21.05 28.65
N GLU A 97 3.14 20.41 27.57
CA GLU A 97 2.28 19.68 26.64
C GLU A 97 2.09 18.21 27.04
N TRP A 98 2.95 17.67 27.93
CA TRP A 98 3.05 16.23 28.21
C TRP A 98 1.72 15.57 28.60
N GLU A 99 0.99 16.17 29.55
CA GLU A 99 -0.26 15.60 30.04
C GLU A 99 -1.33 15.53 28.95
N THR A 100 -1.40 16.56 28.09
CA THR A 100 -2.33 16.56 26.95
C THR A 100 -1.91 15.56 25.86
N PHE A 101 -0.60 15.45 25.62
CA PHE A 101 -0.02 14.48 24.69
C PHE A 101 -0.34 13.04 25.12
N ILE A 102 -0.05 12.68 26.37
CA ILE A 102 -0.23 11.30 26.85
C ILE A 102 -1.71 10.93 26.97
N ALA A 103 -2.57 11.87 27.35
CA ALA A 103 -4.01 11.66 27.35
C ALA A 103 -4.53 11.35 25.94
N CYS A 104 -4.14 12.15 24.94
CA CYS A 104 -4.51 11.90 23.54
C CYS A 104 -3.95 10.54 23.02
N MET A 105 -2.73 10.17 23.41
CA MET A 105 -2.13 8.90 23.01
C MET A 105 -2.89 7.67 23.54
N ARG A 106 -3.65 7.83 24.63
CA ARG A 106 -4.49 6.78 25.21
C ARG A 106 -5.87 6.68 24.56
N THR A 107 -6.31 7.65 23.76
CA THR A 107 -7.65 7.63 23.13
C THR A 107 -7.64 7.03 21.71
N PRO A 108 -8.78 6.46 21.25
CA PRO A 108 -8.89 5.93 19.88
C PRO A 108 -8.69 6.98 18.81
N LEU A 109 -8.11 6.57 17.68
CA LEU A 109 -7.99 7.45 16.52
C LEU A 109 -9.37 7.78 15.94
N PRO A 110 -9.61 9.04 15.53
CA PRO A 110 -10.81 9.39 14.81
C PRO A 110 -10.85 8.72 13.42
N LEU A 111 -12.06 8.46 12.96
CA LEU A 111 -12.35 7.99 11.61
C LEU A 111 -12.01 9.10 10.63
N SER A 112 -11.13 8.79 9.69
CA SER A 112 -10.73 9.68 8.62
C SER A 112 -10.89 9.01 7.27
N LEU A 113 -11.29 9.81 6.29
CA LEU A 113 -11.47 9.40 4.91
C LEU A 113 -11.24 10.57 3.97
N ARG A 114 -11.00 10.25 2.70
CA ARG A 114 -10.80 11.22 1.64
C ARG A 114 -11.60 10.81 0.42
N VAL A 115 -12.16 11.79 -0.29
CA VAL A 115 -12.77 11.58 -1.61
C VAL A 115 -11.66 11.52 -2.65
N ASN A 116 -11.83 10.64 -3.63
CA ASN A 116 -10.85 10.47 -4.69
C ASN A 116 -10.72 11.77 -5.53
N LEU A 117 -9.48 12.26 -5.66
CA LEU A 117 -9.19 13.55 -6.28
C LEU A 117 -9.44 13.55 -7.79
N SER A 118 -9.35 12.41 -8.46
CA SER A 118 -9.52 12.28 -9.92
C SER A 118 -10.96 12.28 -10.40
N LEU A 119 -11.94 12.18 -9.50
CA LEU A 119 -13.34 12.10 -9.90
C LEU A 119 -13.81 13.42 -10.55
N PRO A 120 -14.51 13.38 -11.70
CA PRO A 120 -15.05 14.57 -12.34
C PRO A 120 -15.97 15.41 -11.42
N HIS A 121 -16.78 14.73 -10.60
CA HIS A 121 -17.74 15.33 -9.67
C HIS A 121 -17.33 15.15 -8.19
N ALA A 122 -16.02 15.21 -7.90
CA ALA A 122 -15.49 14.94 -6.55
C ALA A 122 -16.14 15.80 -5.44
N GLU A 123 -16.50 17.05 -5.73
CA GLU A 123 -17.13 17.95 -4.76
C GLU A 123 -18.57 17.54 -4.43
N GLU A 124 -19.33 17.06 -5.41
CA GLU A 124 -20.67 16.52 -5.19
C GLU A 124 -20.62 15.25 -4.34
N VAL A 125 -19.67 14.36 -4.64
CA VAL A 125 -19.41 13.15 -3.82
C VAL A 125 -19.02 13.55 -2.39
N ALA A 126 -18.18 14.58 -2.22
CA ALA A 126 -17.81 15.08 -0.90
C ALA A 126 -18.99 15.67 -0.13
N ASN A 127 -19.88 16.40 -0.80
CA ASN A 127 -21.09 16.91 -0.17
C ASN A 127 -22.03 15.78 0.25
N PHE A 128 -22.23 14.78 -0.61
CA PHE A 128 -23.00 13.58 -0.29
C PHE A 128 -22.41 12.83 0.92
N VAL A 129 -21.10 12.53 0.88
CA VAL A 129 -20.40 11.84 1.98
C VAL A 129 -20.46 12.65 3.28
N GLY A 130 -20.23 13.96 3.21
CA GLY A 130 -20.32 14.84 4.37
C GLY A 130 -21.70 14.85 5.00
N GLN A 131 -22.77 14.89 4.19
CA GLN A 131 -24.15 14.77 4.67
C GLN A 131 -24.38 13.41 5.34
N GLN A 132 -23.97 12.31 4.71
CA GLN A 132 -24.12 10.96 5.27
C GLN A 132 -23.42 10.82 6.63
N LEU A 133 -22.18 11.30 6.75
CA LEU A 133 -21.43 11.24 8.01
C LEU A 133 -22.05 12.14 9.09
N SER A 134 -22.47 13.35 8.73
CA SER A 134 -23.00 14.34 9.67
C SER A 134 -24.37 13.97 10.26
N THR A 135 -25.07 12.98 9.69
CA THR A 135 -26.29 12.43 10.31
C THR A 135 -26.01 11.66 11.59
N VAL A 136 -24.78 11.18 11.78
CA VAL A 136 -24.40 10.27 12.87
C VAL A 136 -23.26 10.83 13.72
N PHE A 137 -22.30 11.53 13.11
CA PHE A 137 -21.05 11.95 13.74
C PHE A 137 -20.78 13.44 13.55
N THR A 138 -20.10 14.06 14.51
CA THR A 138 -19.53 15.38 14.30
C THR A 138 -18.41 15.26 13.27
N THR A 139 -18.61 15.86 12.11
CA THR A 139 -17.73 15.71 10.96
C THR A 139 -17.08 17.05 10.60
N THR A 140 -15.76 17.04 10.42
CA THR A 140 -14.98 18.22 10.01
C THR A 140 -14.23 17.95 8.71
N ARG A 141 -14.08 18.98 7.87
CA ARG A 141 -13.19 18.90 6.70
C ARG A 141 -11.76 19.17 7.14
N LEU A 142 -10.83 18.38 6.60
CA LEU A 142 -9.40 18.55 6.85
C LEU A 142 -8.89 19.79 6.09
N PRO A 143 -8.45 20.87 6.76
CA PRO A 143 -8.12 22.14 6.09
C PRO A 143 -6.97 22.03 5.10
N PHE A 144 -5.98 21.18 5.40
CA PHE A 144 -4.81 20.95 4.56
C PHE A 144 -5.07 20.00 3.39
N TYR A 145 -6.24 19.34 3.34
CA TYR A 145 -6.55 18.43 2.25
C TYR A 145 -7.17 19.22 1.08
N PRO A 146 -6.65 19.10 -0.16
CA PRO A 146 -7.09 19.93 -1.28
C PRO A 146 -8.60 19.89 -1.53
N ARG A 147 -9.16 21.06 -1.90
CA ARG A 147 -10.60 21.26 -2.21
C ARG A 147 -11.56 20.83 -1.07
N GLY A 148 -11.05 20.68 0.15
CA GLY A 148 -11.86 20.23 1.29
C GLY A 148 -12.43 18.82 1.12
N LEU A 149 -11.70 17.93 0.43
CA LEU A 149 -12.13 16.56 0.11
C LEU A 149 -11.73 15.52 1.17
N GLY A 150 -11.03 15.94 2.22
CA GLY A 150 -10.65 15.12 3.37
C GLY A 150 -11.59 15.37 4.54
N PHE A 151 -11.94 14.31 5.27
CA PHE A 151 -12.87 14.34 6.40
C PHE A 151 -12.27 13.67 7.62
N GLN A 152 -12.59 14.20 8.80
CA GLN A 152 -12.33 13.60 10.10
C GLN A 152 -13.61 13.66 10.95
N CYS A 153 -13.96 12.53 11.56
CA CYS A 153 -15.16 12.38 12.39
C CYS A 153 -14.76 12.10 13.84
N ASP A 154 -15.55 12.58 14.80
CA ASP A 154 -15.41 12.34 16.24
C ASP A 154 -15.77 10.90 16.68
N ALA A 155 -15.63 9.93 15.79
CA ALA A 155 -15.94 8.52 16.03
C ALA A 155 -14.77 7.65 15.62
N SER A 156 -14.51 6.59 16.35
CA SER A 156 -13.51 5.60 15.99
C SER A 156 -14.03 4.66 14.89
N ARG A 157 -13.10 3.91 14.29
CA ARG A 157 -13.47 2.81 13.38
C ARG A 157 -14.30 1.73 14.08
N ALA A 158 -14.14 1.54 15.38
CA ALA A 158 -14.90 0.55 16.15
C ALA A 158 -16.36 1.00 16.34
N ASP A 159 -16.60 2.30 16.50
CA ASP A 159 -17.94 2.86 16.70
C ASP A 159 -18.82 2.67 15.45
N LEU A 160 -18.23 2.86 14.26
CA LEU A 160 -18.91 2.56 12.99
C LEU A 160 -19.25 1.06 12.82
N LYS A 161 -18.48 0.16 13.46
CA LYS A 161 -18.70 -1.29 13.36
C LYS A 161 -19.75 -1.80 14.33
N ARG A 162 -19.78 -1.26 15.56
CA ARG A 162 -20.55 -1.80 16.69
C ARG A 162 -22.01 -1.35 16.73
N ASN A 163 -22.30 -0.11 16.34
CA ASN A 163 -23.66 0.40 16.48
C ASN A 163 -24.58 -0.13 15.36
N ILE A 164 -25.63 -0.87 15.75
CA ILE A 164 -26.65 -1.41 14.86
C ILE A 164 -27.35 -0.29 14.08
N GLU A 165 -27.54 0.87 14.70
CA GLU A 165 -28.16 2.04 14.06
C GLU A 165 -27.34 2.57 12.89
N HIS A 166 -26.04 2.25 12.84
CA HIS A 166 -25.13 2.72 11.79
C HIS A 166 -25.01 1.73 10.61
N LYS A 167 -25.78 0.63 10.58
CA LYS A 167 -25.71 -0.39 9.50
C LYS A 167 -25.88 0.23 8.10
N HIS A 168 -26.80 1.18 7.94
CA HIS A 168 -27.01 1.89 6.67
C HIS A 168 -25.75 2.66 6.25
N LEU A 169 -25.27 3.58 7.11
CA LEU A 169 -24.07 4.38 6.85
C LEU A 169 -22.84 3.50 6.57
N LYS A 170 -22.67 2.40 7.32
CA LYS A 170 -21.60 1.43 7.11
C LYS A 170 -21.66 0.80 5.71
N ARG A 171 -22.84 0.40 5.23
CA ARG A 171 -23.02 -0.16 3.86
C ARG A 171 -22.67 0.89 2.80
N VAL A 172 -23.14 2.13 2.97
CA VAL A 172 -22.82 3.25 2.05
C VAL A 172 -21.31 3.52 2.00
N ILE A 173 -20.66 3.71 3.15
CA ILE A 173 -19.22 4.00 3.23
C ILE A 173 -18.39 2.82 2.70
N SER A 174 -18.80 1.57 2.94
CA SER A 174 -18.09 0.41 2.36
C SER A 174 -18.22 0.38 0.84
N ALA A 175 -19.42 0.59 0.32
CA ALA A 175 -19.66 0.58 -1.12
C ALA A 175 -18.93 1.71 -1.86
N LEU A 176 -18.94 2.92 -1.30
CA LEU A 176 -18.16 4.05 -1.84
C LEU A 176 -16.65 3.77 -1.79
N ASN A 177 -16.17 3.11 -0.72
CA ASN A 177 -14.75 2.76 -0.58
C ASN A 177 -14.32 1.66 -1.55
N GLU A 178 -15.16 0.65 -1.77
CA GLU A 178 -14.89 -0.44 -2.71
C GLU A 178 -15.02 0.00 -4.17
N GLY A 179 -15.96 0.91 -4.46
CA GLY A 179 -16.12 1.53 -5.78
C GLY A 179 -15.10 2.62 -6.11
N GLY A 180 -14.17 2.94 -5.20
CA GLY A 180 -13.10 3.91 -5.46
C GLY A 180 -13.50 5.38 -5.37
N TYR A 181 -14.69 5.67 -4.83
CA TYR A 181 -15.18 7.03 -4.66
C TYR A 181 -14.55 7.73 -3.45
N ILE A 182 -14.31 6.95 -2.39
CA ILE A 182 -13.60 7.38 -1.19
C ILE A 182 -12.51 6.39 -0.82
N THR A 183 -11.54 6.83 -0.04
CA THR A 183 -10.58 5.95 0.63
C THR A 183 -10.58 6.26 2.13
N ARG A 184 -10.80 5.23 2.96
CA ARG A 184 -10.56 5.33 4.41
C ARG A 184 -9.07 5.28 4.68
N GLN A 185 -8.54 6.36 5.23
CA GLN A 185 -7.11 6.53 5.44
C GLN A 185 -6.92 7.47 6.62
N GLU A 186 -5.94 7.16 7.46
CA GLU A 186 -5.58 8.01 8.59
C GLU A 186 -5.12 9.39 8.11
N THR A 187 -5.56 10.45 8.80
CA THR A 187 -5.25 11.86 8.54
C THR A 187 -3.77 12.08 8.23
N VAL A 188 -2.85 11.63 9.09
CA VAL A 188 -1.40 11.82 8.87
C VAL A 188 -0.83 11.02 7.70
N SER A 189 -1.45 9.87 7.37
CA SER A 189 -1.03 9.09 6.21
C SER A 189 -1.40 9.77 4.89
N MET A 190 -2.27 10.78 4.88
CA MET A 190 -2.64 11.53 3.68
C MET A 190 -1.59 12.56 3.26
N ILE A 191 -0.72 12.97 4.19
CA ILE A 191 0.21 14.09 4.03
C ILE A 191 1.35 13.78 3.03
N PRO A 192 2.02 12.59 3.07
CA PRO A 192 3.17 12.37 2.20
C PRO A 192 2.88 12.45 0.70
N PRO A 193 1.78 11.87 0.18
CA PRO A 193 1.44 12.03 -1.24
C PRO A 193 1.08 13.48 -1.63
N LEU A 194 0.53 14.29 -0.72
CA LEU A 194 0.27 15.71 -0.98
C LEU A 194 1.58 16.49 -1.14
N LEU A 195 2.55 16.24 -0.25
CA LEU A 195 3.85 16.90 -0.30
C LEU A 195 4.70 16.41 -1.49
N LEU A 196 4.46 15.19 -1.96
CA LEU A 196 5.08 14.66 -3.17
C LEU A 196 4.63 15.43 -4.41
N ASN A 197 3.47 16.09 -4.36
CA ASN A 197 2.93 16.92 -5.44
C ASN A 197 3.00 16.22 -6.80
N VAL A 198 2.38 15.03 -6.87
CA VAL A 198 2.29 14.20 -8.07
C VAL A 198 1.44 14.92 -9.12
N GLN A 199 1.89 14.91 -10.37
CA GLN A 199 1.19 15.46 -11.51
C GLN A 199 0.92 14.34 -12.52
N PRO A 200 -0.09 14.50 -13.40
CA PRO A 200 -0.32 13.57 -14.48
C PRO A 200 0.92 13.36 -15.35
N GLY A 201 1.18 12.12 -15.77
CA GLY A 201 2.34 11.77 -16.58
C GLY A 201 3.63 11.44 -15.83
N HIS A 202 3.72 11.71 -14.52
CA HIS A 202 4.93 11.40 -13.75
C HIS A 202 5.24 9.91 -13.66
N ARG A 203 6.53 9.58 -13.54
CA ARG A 203 7.01 8.29 -13.05
C ARG A 203 7.22 8.40 -11.54
N VAL A 204 6.46 7.62 -10.78
CA VAL A 204 6.48 7.66 -9.31
C VAL A 204 6.98 6.32 -8.76
N LEU A 205 7.90 6.36 -7.79
CA LEU A 205 8.34 5.18 -7.04
C LEU A 205 7.88 5.29 -5.59
N ASP A 206 7.15 4.31 -5.11
CA ASP A 206 6.85 4.13 -3.69
C ASP A 206 7.74 2.98 -3.18
N MET A 207 8.70 3.29 -2.30
CA MET A 207 9.76 2.37 -1.89
C MET A 207 9.29 1.28 -0.92
N CYS A 208 8.21 1.53 -0.16
CA CYS A 208 7.74 0.72 0.96
C CYS A 208 6.20 0.76 1.00
N SER A 209 5.57 0.20 -0.03
CA SER A 209 4.21 0.57 -0.43
C SER A 209 3.10 -0.12 0.34
N ALA A 210 3.28 -1.35 0.82
CA ALA A 210 2.17 -2.07 1.41
C ALA A 210 1.78 -1.43 2.76
N PRO A 211 0.47 -1.30 3.09
CA PRO A 211 -0.66 -1.95 2.44
C PRO A 211 -1.28 -1.19 1.24
N GLY A 212 -0.74 -0.04 0.83
CA GLY A 212 -1.13 0.63 -0.42
C GLY A 212 -1.96 1.90 -0.31
N SER A 213 -2.19 2.45 0.89
CA SER A 213 -3.02 3.67 1.03
C SER A 213 -2.37 4.92 0.45
N LYS A 214 -1.04 5.05 0.58
CA LYS A 214 -0.28 6.16 -0.02
C LYS A 214 -0.13 5.96 -1.52
N THR A 215 0.12 4.72 -1.95
CA THR A 215 0.17 4.33 -3.37
C THR A 215 -1.15 4.61 -4.09
N SER A 216 -2.30 4.30 -3.47
CA SER A 216 -3.61 4.60 -4.07
C SER A 216 -3.83 6.11 -4.20
N GLN A 217 -3.44 6.90 -3.20
CA GLN A 217 -3.52 8.36 -3.28
C GLN A 217 -2.60 8.95 -4.37
N ILE A 218 -1.40 8.38 -4.54
CA ILE A 218 -0.50 8.72 -5.65
C ILE A 218 -1.18 8.41 -6.99
N LEU A 219 -1.76 7.21 -7.11
CA LEU A 219 -2.40 6.73 -8.33
C LEU A 219 -3.58 7.62 -8.75
N GLU A 220 -4.37 8.11 -7.78
CA GLU A 220 -5.45 9.06 -8.02
C GLU A 220 -4.98 10.42 -8.55
N ALA A 221 -3.81 10.90 -8.13
CA ALA A 221 -3.25 12.16 -8.65
C ALA A 221 -2.55 11.98 -10.02
N LEU A 222 -2.11 10.75 -10.31
CA LEU A 222 -1.33 10.40 -11.48
C LEU A 222 -2.17 10.34 -12.76
N VAL A 223 -3.41 9.90 -12.67
CA VAL A 223 -4.27 9.69 -13.84
C VAL A 223 -5.10 10.95 -14.06
N GLY A 224 -4.55 11.89 -14.83
CA GLY A 224 -5.24 13.09 -15.32
C GLY A 224 -5.97 12.87 -16.65
N SER A 225 -6.18 13.93 -17.43
CA SER A 225 -6.81 13.86 -18.75
C SER A 225 -5.96 13.16 -19.81
N GLN A 226 -4.65 13.12 -19.63
CA GLN A 226 -3.72 12.39 -20.47
C GLN A 226 -3.37 11.08 -19.78
N ASN A 227 -3.88 9.96 -20.31
CA ASN A 227 -3.75 8.60 -19.80
C ASN A 227 -2.27 8.13 -19.79
N SER A 228 -1.45 8.76 -18.96
CA SER A 228 0.01 8.73 -18.98
C SER A 228 0.57 8.74 -17.55
N GLY A 229 1.81 8.27 -17.40
CA GLY A 229 2.47 8.14 -16.10
C GLY A 229 2.31 6.75 -15.50
N VAL A 230 3.12 6.45 -14.47
CA VAL A 230 3.14 5.13 -13.83
C VAL A 230 3.60 5.24 -12.38
N VAL A 231 2.98 4.47 -11.49
CA VAL A 231 3.47 4.23 -10.14
C VAL A 231 4.08 2.84 -10.05
N VAL A 232 5.34 2.79 -9.59
CA VAL A 232 6.04 1.56 -9.23
C VAL A 232 5.97 1.44 -7.71
N ALA A 233 5.27 0.43 -7.22
CA ALA A 233 5.03 0.19 -5.80
C ALA A 233 5.86 -1.01 -5.32
N ASN A 234 6.86 -0.75 -4.50
CA ASN A 234 7.78 -1.76 -3.98
C ASN A 234 7.47 -2.11 -2.53
N ASP A 235 7.42 -3.40 -2.21
CA ASP A 235 7.46 -3.85 -0.81
C ASP A 235 8.26 -5.14 -0.68
N VAL A 236 9.02 -5.27 0.40
CA VAL A 236 9.85 -6.46 0.67
C VAL A 236 9.00 -7.66 1.09
N ASN A 237 7.84 -7.42 1.72
CA ASN A 237 6.99 -8.46 2.26
C ASN A 237 5.98 -8.96 1.23
N SER A 238 6.30 -10.11 0.64
CA SER A 238 5.47 -10.75 -0.38
C SER A 238 4.03 -11.07 0.07
N SER A 239 3.79 -11.31 1.36
CA SER A 239 2.43 -11.63 1.85
C SER A 239 1.50 -10.41 1.91
N ARG A 240 2.05 -9.19 1.81
CA ARG A 240 1.28 -7.95 1.84
C ARG A 240 0.99 -7.40 0.44
N LEU A 241 1.58 -7.98 -0.60
CA LEU A 241 1.42 -7.52 -1.98
C LEU A 241 0.01 -7.74 -2.52
N ASP A 242 -0.67 -8.80 -2.11
CA ASP A 242 -2.07 -9.04 -2.48
C ASP A 242 -2.99 -7.94 -1.91
N VAL A 243 -2.70 -7.49 -0.68
CA VAL A 243 -3.43 -6.37 -0.06
C VAL A 243 -3.16 -5.08 -0.81
N LEU A 244 -1.90 -4.80 -1.14
CA LEU A 244 -1.50 -3.65 -1.95
C LEU A 244 -2.24 -3.64 -3.30
N ASN A 245 -2.19 -4.75 -4.04
CA ASN A 245 -2.88 -4.88 -5.33
C ASN A 245 -4.39 -4.69 -5.21
N HIS A 246 -5.02 -5.28 -4.19
CA HIS A 246 -6.45 -5.11 -3.96
C HIS A 246 -6.81 -3.65 -3.63
N GLN A 247 -5.97 -2.95 -2.87
CA GLN A 247 -6.19 -1.55 -2.51
C GLN A 247 -6.02 -0.62 -3.71
N THR A 248 -4.99 -0.81 -4.52
CA THR A 248 -4.78 0.00 -5.73
C THR A 248 -5.84 -0.27 -6.78
N ASN A 249 -6.36 -1.50 -6.90
CA ASN A 249 -7.38 -1.86 -7.90
C ASN A 249 -8.73 -1.17 -7.67
N ARG A 250 -8.95 -0.58 -6.48
CA ARG A 250 -10.13 0.24 -6.20
C ARG A 250 -10.10 1.58 -6.90
N CYS A 251 -8.92 2.07 -7.32
CA CYS A 251 -8.81 3.35 -8.04
C CYS A 251 -9.41 3.19 -9.45
N PRO A 252 -10.61 3.72 -9.73
CA PRO A 252 -11.34 3.38 -10.95
C PRO A 252 -10.59 3.86 -12.18
N GLY A 253 -10.39 2.98 -13.16
CA GLY A 253 -9.68 3.28 -14.41
C GLY A 253 -8.16 3.41 -14.27
N ALA A 254 -7.65 3.76 -13.09
CA ALA A 254 -6.25 4.08 -12.87
C ALA A 254 -5.32 2.87 -12.67
N HIS A 255 -5.85 1.69 -12.35
CA HIS A 255 -5.02 0.51 -12.04
C HIS A 255 -4.10 0.05 -13.20
N GLY A 256 -4.39 0.45 -14.45
CA GLY A 256 -3.50 0.26 -15.59
C GLY A 256 -2.17 1.04 -15.50
N HIS A 257 -2.02 1.92 -14.52
CA HIS A 257 -0.81 2.73 -14.27
C HIS A 257 0.06 2.20 -13.12
N THR A 258 -0.18 0.96 -12.67
CA THR A 258 0.51 0.39 -11.49
C THR A 258 1.41 -0.78 -11.88
N ILE A 259 2.64 -0.77 -11.36
CA ILE A 259 3.55 -1.92 -11.34
C ILE A 259 3.90 -2.21 -9.88
N ILE A 260 3.75 -3.46 -9.44
CA ILE A 260 4.14 -3.86 -8.08
C ILE A 260 5.41 -4.70 -8.15
N THR A 261 6.44 -4.30 -7.42
CA THR A 261 7.69 -5.05 -7.29
C THR A 261 7.88 -5.64 -5.89
N ASN A 262 8.56 -6.78 -5.81
CA ASN A 262 8.94 -7.40 -4.54
C ASN A 262 10.46 -7.36 -4.35
N GLY A 263 10.95 -6.35 -3.62
CA GLY A 263 12.39 -6.18 -3.43
C GLY A 263 12.74 -5.41 -2.16
N ASP A 264 13.99 -5.56 -1.74
CA ASP A 264 14.56 -4.78 -0.63
C ASP A 264 14.83 -3.34 -1.09
N ALA A 265 14.10 -2.39 -0.50
CA ALA A 265 14.21 -0.97 -0.78
C ALA A 265 15.63 -0.41 -0.55
N MET A 266 16.42 -0.99 0.36
CA MET A 266 17.80 -0.56 0.62
C MET A 266 18.76 -0.86 -0.53
N MET A 267 18.35 -1.72 -1.46
CA MET A 267 19.15 -2.19 -2.58
C MET A 267 18.36 -2.17 -3.89
N TYR A 268 17.30 -1.36 -3.96
CA TYR A 268 16.45 -1.27 -5.14
C TYR A 268 17.27 -0.94 -6.40
N PRO A 269 17.15 -1.68 -7.52
CA PRO A 269 18.03 -1.50 -8.68
C PRO A 269 18.09 -0.05 -9.17
N LEU A 270 19.31 0.44 -9.46
CA LEU A 270 19.50 1.77 -10.04
C LEU A 270 19.06 1.77 -11.50
N MET A 271 18.54 2.91 -11.95
CA MET A 271 18.17 3.13 -13.35
C MET A 271 19.42 3.36 -14.21
N PRO A 272 19.39 2.96 -15.50
CA PRO A 272 20.57 3.02 -16.37
C PRO A 272 21.05 4.44 -16.67
N ASP A 273 20.13 5.41 -16.71
CA ASP A 273 20.37 6.81 -17.06
C ASP A 273 19.38 7.74 -16.32
N GLU A 274 19.61 9.06 -16.39
CA GLU A 274 18.76 10.09 -15.78
C GLU A 274 17.33 10.12 -16.34
N ASP A 275 17.15 9.87 -17.64
CA ASP A 275 15.82 9.92 -18.29
C ASP A 275 14.93 8.75 -17.85
N SER A 276 15.54 7.66 -17.39
CA SER A 276 14.88 6.48 -16.83
C SER A 276 14.52 6.62 -15.35
N LYS A 277 14.99 7.67 -14.66
CA LYS A 277 14.72 7.90 -13.22
C LYS A 277 13.29 8.41 -12.98
N PHE A 278 12.92 8.43 -11.70
CA PHE A 278 11.57 8.80 -11.26
C PHE A 278 11.45 10.31 -11.03
N ASP A 279 10.34 10.90 -11.46
CA ASP A 279 9.93 12.27 -11.14
C ASP A 279 9.71 12.45 -9.64
N ARG A 280 9.21 11.40 -8.98
CA ARG A 280 8.75 11.42 -7.61
C ARG A 280 9.12 10.12 -6.91
N VAL A 281 9.68 10.22 -5.71
CA VAL A 281 9.99 9.04 -4.88
C VAL A 281 9.43 9.21 -3.49
N LEU A 282 8.61 8.27 -3.04
CA LEU A 282 8.11 8.20 -1.68
C LEU A 282 8.93 7.18 -0.88
N CYS A 283 9.55 7.65 0.18
CA CYS A 283 10.25 6.88 1.21
C CYS A 283 9.46 6.92 2.52
N ASP A 284 8.31 6.24 2.54
CA ASP A 284 7.56 5.97 3.78
C ASP A 284 8.17 4.76 4.50
N VAL A 285 9.20 5.01 5.30
CA VAL A 285 10.10 3.94 5.75
C VAL A 285 9.55 3.16 6.94
N MET A 286 9.98 1.90 7.02
CA MET A 286 9.84 1.11 8.25
C MET A 286 10.51 1.86 9.42
N CYS A 287 9.75 2.07 10.50
CA CYS A 287 10.16 2.81 11.68
C CYS A 287 9.74 2.08 12.97
N SER A 288 10.12 2.60 14.13
CA SER A 288 9.71 2.07 15.44
C SER A 288 8.19 2.11 15.62
N GLY A 289 7.53 3.06 14.95
CA GLY A 289 6.08 3.20 14.90
C GLY A 289 5.47 3.79 16.17
N ASP A 290 6.25 4.44 17.03
CA ASP A 290 5.77 4.97 18.31
C ASP A 290 4.78 6.14 18.20
N GLY A 291 4.64 6.77 17.04
CA GLY A 291 3.51 7.64 16.70
C GLY A 291 2.18 6.90 16.52
N THR A 292 2.18 5.55 16.48
CA THR A 292 0.98 4.71 16.25
C THR A 292 0.39 4.08 17.51
N LEU A 293 0.84 4.48 18.71
CA LEU A 293 0.38 3.92 19.99
C LEU A 293 -1.14 3.99 20.21
N ARG A 294 -1.82 4.96 19.59
CA ARG A 294 -3.29 5.08 19.59
C ARG A 294 -4.02 3.93 18.89
N LYS A 295 -3.36 3.19 17.98
CA LYS A 295 -3.94 2.05 17.25
C LYS A 295 -3.22 0.72 17.48
N SER A 296 -1.95 0.77 17.88
CA SER A 296 -1.11 -0.41 18.12
C SER A 296 -0.83 -0.54 19.63
N MET A 297 -1.87 -0.88 20.40
CA MET A 297 -1.83 -0.88 21.88
C MET A 297 -0.74 -1.81 22.45
N ASP A 298 -0.42 -2.90 21.76
CA ASP A 298 0.59 -3.87 22.16
C ASP A 298 2.03 -3.32 22.12
N MET A 299 2.24 -2.13 21.53
CA MET A 299 3.54 -1.48 21.53
C MET A 299 3.85 -0.75 22.84
N TRP A 300 2.85 -0.33 23.62
CA TRP A 300 3.07 0.39 24.88
C TRP A 300 4.03 -0.37 25.80
N SER A 301 3.76 -1.65 26.07
CA SER A 301 4.58 -2.48 26.96
C SER A 301 5.94 -2.86 26.38
N ARG A 302 6.11 -2.81 25.05
CA ARG A 302 7.34 -3.23 24.35
C ARG A 302 8.24 -2.08 23.93
N TRP A 303 7.76 -0.84 24.04
CA TRP A 303 8.52 0.34 23.64
C TRP A 303 9.84 0.43 24.42
N ASN A 304 10.94 0.73 23.71
CA ASN A 304 12.22 1.02 24.34
C ASN A 304 13.08 1.94 23.45
N THR A 305 14.07 2.58 24.06
CA THR A 305 14.89 3.64 23.45
C THR A 305 15.71 3.19 22.24
N LEU A 306 16.05 1.90 22.12
CA LEU A 306 16.88 1.39 21.03
C LEU A 306 16.12 1.05 19.76
N GLN A 307 14.78 0.89 19.82
CA GLN A 307 13.99 0.49 18.65
C GLN A 307 14.17 1.42 17.46
N GLY A 308 14.19 2.73 17.68
CA GLY A 308 14.45 3.70 16.62
C GLY A 308 15.92 3.73 16.20
N ALA A 309 16.84 3.65 17.16
CA ALA A 309 18.28 3.66 16.89
C ALA A 309 18.73 2.46 16.02
N ASP A 310 18.15 1.27 16.25
CA ASP A 310 18.40 0.06 15.45
C ASP A 310 18.01 0.24 13.95
N LEU A 311 17.05 1.13 13.66
CA LEU A 311 16.51 1.32 12.31
C LEU A 311 17.21 2.43 11.52
N HIS A 312 17.87 3.38 12.20
CA HIS A 312 18.53 4.54 11.59
C HIS A 312 19.35 4.19 10.35
N SER A 313 20.21 3.16 10.43
CA SER A 313 21.08 2.79 9.30
C SER A 313 20.30 2.29 8.09
N SER A 314 19.20 1.58 8.33
CA SER A 314 18.33 1.04 7.29
C SER A 314 17.55 2.17 6.63
N GLN A 315 17.03 3.09 7.43
CA GLN A 315 16.30 4.27 6.98
C GLN A 315 17.20 5.19 6.13
N CYS A 316 18.45 5.45 6.56
CA CYS A 316 19.42 6.18 5.75
C CYS A 316 19.68 5.48 4.40
N ARG A 317 19.76 4.15 4.37
CA ARG A 317 19.97 3.40 3.11
C ARG A 317 18.77 3.49 2.18
N VAL A 318 17.54 3.40 2.70
CA VAL A 318 16.32 3.55 1.90
C VAL A 318 16.22 4.97 1.34
N LEU A 319 16.39 6.00 2.17
CA LEU A 319 16.33 7.40 1.72
C LEU A 319 17.44 7.71 0.70
N THR A 320 18.68 7.30 0.97
CA THR A 320 19.80 7.47 0.03
C THR A 320 19.49 6.80 -1.31
N ARG A 321 18.92 5.58 -1.30
CA ARG A 321 18.53 4.89 -2.54
C ARG A 321 17.41 5.62 -3.26
N GLY A 322 16.42 6.14 -2.54
CA GLY A 322 15.36 6.97 -3.12
C GLY A 322 15.90 8.23 -3.79
N MET A 323 16.86 8.92 -3.16
CA MET A 323 17.54 10.09 -3.71
C MET A 323 18.35 9.77 -4.97
N GLN A 324 18.99 8.60 -5.03
CA GLN A 324 19.72 8.13 -6.22
C GLN A 324 18.80 7.82 -7.42
N LEU A 325 17.57 7.39 -7.14
CA LEU A 325 16.55 7.01 -8.12
C LEU A 325 15.68 8.18 -8.58
N CYS A 326 15.80 9.33 -7.92
CA CYS A 326 15.08 10.55 -8.27
C CYS A 326 15.87 11.33 -9.31
N LYS A 327 15.19 11.73 -10.39
CA LYS A 327 15.80 12.52 -11.46
C LYS A 327 16.07 13.95 -11.01
N LYS A 328 16.96 14.66 -11.71
CA LYS A 328 17.11 16.11 -11.53
C LYS A 328 15.78 16.85 -11.69
N GLY A 329 15.45 17.75 -10.75
CA GLY A 329 14.17 18.46 -10.66
C GLY A 329 13.03 17.64 -10.07
N GLY A 330 13.27 16.38 -9.71
CA GLY A 330 12.31 15.54 -9.02
C GLY A 330 12.23 15.82 -7.52
N VAL A 331 11.24 15.18 -6.87
CA VAL A 331 10.98 15.31 -5.43
C VAL A 331 11.06 13.95 -4.75
N VAL A 332 11.76 13.90 -3.61
CA VAL A 332 11.77 12.76 -2.69
C VAL A 332 11.06 13.16 -1.42
N VAL A 333 10.07 12.39 -1.01
CA VAL A 333 9.38 12.56 0.28
C VAL A 333 9.83 11.48 1.24
N TYR A 334 10.33 11.88 2.41
CA TYR A 334 10.68 10.99 3.51
C TYR A 334 9.64 11.09 4.62
N SER A 335 9.12 9.96 5.08
CA SER A 335 8.14 9.94 6.16
C SER A 335 8.29 8.77 7.11
N THR A 336 7.91 9.00 8.37
CA THR A 336 7.82 7.98 9.42
C THR A 336 6.54 8.18 10.23
N CYS A 337 6.02 7.10 10.81
CA CYS A 337 5.05 7.18 11.92
C CYS A 337 5.76 7.08 13.28
N SER A 338 6.96 7.67 13.38
CA SER A 338 7.77 7.80 14.59
C SER A 338 7.74 9.25 15.08
N LEU A 339 8.01 9.44 16.37
CA LEU A 339 8.32 10.75 16.95
C LEU A 339 9.79 10.89 17.31
N ASN A 340 10.60 9.85 17.07
CA ASN A 340 11.99 9.75 17.50
C ASN A 340 12.94 10.54 16.58
N PRO A 341 13.66 11.56 17.07
CA PRO A 341 14.61 12.34 16.26
C PRO A 341 15.70 11.53 15.56
N ILE A 342 16.04 10.36 16.10
CA ILE A 342 17.06 9.46 15.52
C ILE A 342 16.57 8.83 14.22
N GLU A 343 15.27 8.63 14.09
CA GLU A 343 14.62 8.13 12.87
C GLU A 343 14.26 9.28 11.94
N ASP A 344 14.08 10.48 12.47
CA ASP A 344 13.54 11.62 11.74
C ASP A 344 14.65 12.57 11.23
N GLU A 345 14.98 13.63 11.98
CA GLU A 345 15.94 14.64 11.55
C GLU A 345 17.35 14.10 11.40
N ALA A 346 17.75 13.12 12.22
CA ALA A 346 19.07 12.48 12.11
C ALA A 346 19.24 11.78 10.75
N VAL A 347 18.23 11.04 10.28
CA VAL A 347 18.25 10.36 8.98
C VAL A 347 18.29 11.36 7.84
N LEU A 348 17.43 12.39 7.89
CA LEU A 348 17.44 13.46 6.89
C LEU A 348 18.81 14.14 6.81
N SER A 349 19.36 14.53 7.96
CA SER A 349 20.60 15.29 8.02
C SER A 349 21.79 14.51 7.45
N ASP A 350 21.91 13.23 7.80
CA ASP A 350 22.95 12.33 7.31
C ASP A 350 22.82 12.07 5.80
N CYS A 351 21.59 11.90 5.29
CA CYS A 351 21.35 11.70 3.85
C CYS A 351 21.58 12.98 3.02
N ILE A 352 21.15 14.14 3.50
CA ILE A 352 21.38 15.43 2.83
C ILE A 352 22.89 15.71 2.73
N GLU A 353 23.65 15.48 3.80
CA GLU A 353 25.11 15.63 3.78
C GLU A 353 25.76 14.73 2.71
N LYS A 354 25.36 13.44 2.67
CA LYS A 354 25.85 12.47 1.68
C LYS A 354 25.50 12.82 0.24
N SER A 355 24.45 13.61 0.02
CA SER A 355 24.05 14.09 -1.30
C SER A 355 25.01 15.14 -1.89
N LYS A 356 25.91 15.70 -1.07
CA LYS A 356 26.91 16.71 -1.48
C LYS A 356 26.30 17.89 -2.24
N GLY A 357 25.15 18.37 -1.77
CA GLY A 357 24.44 19.52 -2.34
C GLY A 357 23.47 19.20 -3.47
N SER A 358 23.34 17.93 -3.89
CA SER A 358 22.35 17.54 -4.91
C SER A 358 20.91 17.58 -4.43
N PHE A 359 20.67 17.64 -3.11
CA PHE A 359 19.33 17.73 -2.54
C PHE A 359 19.24 18.83 -1.47
N ARG A 360 18.05 19.44 -1.36
CA ARG A 360 17.70 20.42 -0.32
C ARG A 360 16.26 20.23 0.17
N LEU A 361 15.98 20.63 1.41
CA LEU A 361 14.62 20.61 1.97
C LEU A 361 13.72 21.66 1.31
N MET A 362 12.50 21.25 0.96
CA MET A 362 11.46 22.10 0.40
C MET A 362 10.57 22.68 1.48
N ASP A 363 10.19 23.96 1.36
CA ASP A 363 9.18 24.57 2.24
C ASP A 363 7.79 23.94 1.97
N PRO A 364 7.15 23.30 2.97
CA PRO A 364 5.85 22.68 2.82
C PRO A 364 4.66 23.65 2.91
N SER A 365 4.88 24.92 3.29
CA SER A 365 3.84 25.88 3.70
C SER A 365 2.72 26.08 2.65
N THR A 366 3.11 26.10 1.37
CA THR A 366 2.19 26.30 0.24
C THR A 366 1.35 25.07 -0.10
N LEU A 367 1.81 23.87 0.24
CA LEU A 367 1.15 22.61 -0.09
C LEU A 367 0.26 22.08 1.05
N LEU A 368 0.56 22.46 2.29
CA LEU A 368 -0.10 21.93 3.50
C LEU A 368 -0.74 23.05 4.34
N THR A 369 -1.34 24.04 3.68
CA THR A 369 -1.98 25.18 4.35
C THR A 369 -3.06 24.70 5.33
N GLY A 370 -2.94 25.10 6.59
CA GLY A 370 -3.88 24.71 7.66
C GLY A 370 -3.55 23.41 8.39
N LEU A 371 -2.47 22.72 8.02
CA LEU A 371 -1.94 21.59 8.81
C LEU A 371 -1.34 22.13 10.11
N LYS A 372 -1.73 21.57 11.26
CA LYS A 372 -1.06 21.85 12.53
C LYS A 372 0.13 20.91 12.71
N GLY A 373 1.34 21.47 12.77
CA GLY A 373 2.55 20.70 13.03
C GLY A 373 3.65 21.59 13.59
N GLN A 374 4.61 20.97 14.26
CA GLN A 374 5.84 21.60 14.73
C GLN A 374 6.92 21.49 13.65
N GLN A 375 7.85 22.44 13.66
CA GLN A 375 9.03 22.41 12.80
C GLN A 375 10.00 21.29 13.22
N GLY A 376 10.84 20.85 12.29
CA GLY A 376 11.93 19.92 12.56
C GLY A 376 12.87 20.44 13.65
N ARG A 377 13.39 19.52 14.47
CA ARG A 377 14.23 19.85 15.62
C ARG A 377 15.68 20.09 15.21
N TYR A 378 16.34 20.95 15.98
CA TYR A 378 17.77 21.25 15.85
C TYR A 378 18.64 20.49 16.84
N ASN A 379 18.06 19.96 17.91
CA ASN A 379 18.80 19.31 18.99
C ASN A 379 17.96 18.19 19.65
N TRP A 380 18.64 17.14 20.09
CA TRP A 380 18.10 15.99 20.82
C TRP A 380 19.21 15.25 21.57
N VAL A 381 18.81 14.35 22.47
CA VAL A 381 19.72 13.55 23.30
C VAL A 381 19.34 12.08 23.16
N LEU A 382 20.34 11.20 23.01
CA LEU A 382 20.12 9.75 23.00
C LEU A 382 20.08 9.21 24.43
N THR A 383 19.00 8.53 24.80
CA THR A 383 18.91 7.83 26.10
C THR A 383 19.24 6.36 25.91
N THR A 384 20.08 5.80 26.78
CA THR A 384 20.49 4.39 26.72
C THR A 384 19.32 3.45 27.05
N LYS A 385 19.46 2.15 26.70
CA LYS A 385 18.42 1.14 26.96
C LYS A 385 18.07 1.02 28.44
N ASP A 386 19.09 1.04 29.28
CA ASP A 386 18.97 0.88 30.74
C ASP A 386 18.50 2.18 31.42
N LEU A 387 18.31 3.25 30.64
CA LEU A 387 17.91 4.58 31.09
C LEU A 387 18.89 5.20 32.10
N ASP A 388 20.13 4.75 32.13
CA ASP A 388 21.16 5.17 33.09
C ASP A 388 22.05 6.30 32.58
N ALA A 389 22.05 6.55 31.27
CA ALA A 389 22.85 7.60 30.66
C ALA A 389 22.12 8.30 29.50
N GLU A 390 22.55 9.54 29.30
CA GLU A 390 22.14 10.41 28.21
C GLU A 390 23.39 10.79 27.42
N LEU A 391 23.37 10.56 26.11
CA LEU A 391 24.48 10.69 25.20
C LEU A 391 24.18 11.80 24.18
N ARG A 392 25.02 12.83 24.16
CA ARG A 392 24.93 14.01 23.27
C ARG A 392 25.93 13.93 22.12
N THR A 393 27.02 13.18 22.30
CA THR A 393 28.09 13.07 21.29
C THR A 393 28.54 11.63 21.06
N MET A 394 29.24 11.41 19.94
CA MET A 394 29.82 10.10 19.62
C MET A 394 30.93 9.73 20.61
N GLU A 395 31.65 10.72 21.13
CA GLU A 395 32.70 10.55 22.15
C GLU A 395 32.09 10.02 23.46
N GLU A 396 30.99 10.62 23.92
CA GLU A 396 30.25 10.15 25.11
C GLU A 396 29.74 8.72 24.92
N ALA A 397 29.20 8.42 23.74
CA ALA A 397 28.71 7.07 23.42
C ALA A 397 29.83 6.03 23.36
N THR A 398 31.01 6.42 22.87
CA THR A 398 32.20 5.56 22.84
C THR A 398 32.69 5.29 24.26
N ALA A 399 32.86 6.34 25.08
CA ALA A 399 33.24 6.22 26.49
C ALA A 399 32.24 5.36 27.29
N TYR A 400 30.94 5.53 27.06
CA TYR A 400 29.89 4.72 27.67
C TYR A 400 30.02 3.22 27.32
N ARG A 401 30.35 2.90 26.07
CA ARG A 401 30.58 1.50 25.65
C ARG A 401 31.88 0.94 26.22
N GLU A 402 32.94 1.73 26.25
CA GLU A 402 34.24 1.33 26.82
C GLU A 402 34.13 1.00 28.31
N ALA A 403 33.41 1.84 29.07
CA ALA A 403 33.09 1.58 30.48
C ALA A 403 32.31 0.27 30.71
N ARG A 404 31.67 -0.26 29.65
CA ARG A 404 30.94 -1.53 29.63
C ARG A 404 31.67 -2.62 28.85
N GLU A 405 32.99 -2.54 28.72
CA GLU A 405 33.83 -3.54 28.02
C GLU A 405 33.41 -3.75 26.55
N GLY A 406 32.92 -2.70 25.89
CA GLY A 406 32.42 -2.75 24.52
C GLY A 406 31.04 -3.42 24.37
N LYS A 407 30.39 -3.84 25.46
CA LYS A 407 29.03 -4.39 25.43
C LYS A 407 28.01 -3.26 25.25
N GLY A 408 26.92 -3.54 24.53
CA GLY A 408 25.81 -2.60 24.31
C GLY A 408 25.61 -2.21 22.84
N PHE A 409 24.71 -1.25 22.63
CA PHE A 409 24.33 -0.78 21.30
C PHE A 409 25.48 -0.03 20.61
N ALA A 410 25.64 -0.25 19.29
CA ALA A 410 26.67 0.40 18.49
C ALA A 410 26.11 1.67 17.84
N TYR A 411 26.28 2.80 18.53
CA TYR A 411 25.88 4.12 18.03
C TYR A 411 26.67 4.54 16.80
N ARG A 412 26.09 5.43 15.99
CA ARG A 412 26.71 5.98 14.78
C ARG A 412 26.78 7.51 14.86
N PRO A 413 27.79 8.16 14.26
CA PRO A 413 27.92 9.61 14.27
C PRO A 413 26.65 10.34 13.77
N GLY A 414 26.01 9.82 12.72
CA GLY A 414 24.80 10.40 12.14
C GLY A 414 23.56 10.42 13.06
N MET A 415 23.59 9.72 14.21
CA MET A 415 22.49 9.71 15.19
C MET A 415 22.47 10.94 16.09
N PHE A 416 23.60 11.64 16.23
CA PHE A 416 23.74 12.77 17.13
C PHE A 416 23.38 14.08 16.42
N ALA A 417 22.79 15.01 17.16
CA ALA A 417 22.43 16.32 16.64
C ALA A 417 23.70 17.14 16.32
N ASN A 418 23.65 17.88 15.21
CA ASN A 418 24.61 18.91 14.89
C ASN A 418 23.83 20.17 14.52
N GLU A 419 23.68 21.09 15.48
CA GLU A 419 22.82 22.26 15.34
C GLU A 419 23.21 23.15 14.15
N GLU A 420 24.51 23.33 13.91
CA GLU A 420 25.02 24.15 12.80
C GLU A 420 24.61 23.52 11.45
N ARG A 421 24.90 22.22 11.28
CA ARG A 421 24.54 21.47 10.07
C ARG A 421 23.02 21.48 9.84
N LEU A 422 22.22 21.31 10.89
CA LEU A 422 20.75 21.31 10.77
C LEU A 422 20.20 22.69 10.37
N LYS A 423 20.81 23.78 10.85
CA LYS A 423 20.49 25.15 10.43
C LYS A 423 20.83 25.38 8.96
N GLU A 424 22.02 24.99 8.52
CA GLU A 424 22.45 25.08 7.12
C GLU A 424 21.54 24.28 6.17
N GLN A 425 21.04 23.15 6.64
CA GLN A 425 20.13 22.28 5.88
C GLN A 425 18.67 22.77 5.86
N ASN A 426 18.33 23.85 6.57
CA ASN A 426 16.96 24.36 6.73
C ASN A 426 16.00 23.33 7.36
N MET A 427 16.41 22.68 8.45
CA MET A 427 15.61 21.61 9.08
C MET A 427 14.20 22.05 9.52
N HIS A 428 13.94 23.35 9.70
CA HIS A 428 12.61 23.88 10.00
C HIS A 428 11.55 23.58 8.92
N HIS A 429 11.96 23.20 7.71
CA HIS A 429 11.06 22.75 6.64
C HIS A 429 10.52 21.32 6.85
N ALA A 430 11.15 20.52 7.72
CA ALA A 430 10.57 19.25 8.13
C ALA A 430 9.39 19.51 9.10
N ILE A 431 8.39 18.63 9.09
CA ILE A 431 7.20 18.77 9.93
C ILE A 431 7.06 17.55 10.85
N ARG A 432 6.82 17.84 12.13
CA ARG A 432 6.34 16.91 13.15
C ARG A 432 4.86 17.13 13.39
N VAL A 433 4.04 16.11 13.19
CA VAL A 433 2.63 16.13 13.58
C VAL A 433 2.49 15.43 14.92
N LEU A 434 2.12 16.20 15.94
CA LEU A 434 1.88 15.66 17.27
C LEU A 434 0.38 15.32 17.46
N PRO A 435 0.05 14.15 18.03
CA PRO A 435 -1.33 13.68 18.18
C PRO A 435 -2.31 14.69 18.77
N HIS A 436 -1.94 15.33 19.88
CA HIS A 436 -2.81 16.20 20.68
C HIS A 436 -3.11 17.55 20.02
N GLN A 437 -2.38 17.93 18.95
CA GLN A 437 -2.55 19.25 18.33
C GLN A 437 -3.77 19.33 17.41
N GLN A 438 -4.19 18.19 16.83
CA GLN A 438 -5.33 18.09 15.91
C GLN A 438 -6.00 16.71 15.91
N ASP A 439 -5.83 15.97 16.99
CA ASP A 439 -6.42 14.65 17.20
C ASP A 439 -6.06 13.63 16.10
N THR A 440 -4.77 13.38 15.90
CA THR A 440 -4.28 12.44 14.88
C THR A 440 -3.31 11.41 15.46
N GLY A 441 -2.74 10.54 14.62
CA GLY A 441 -1.52 9.82 14.98
C GLY A 441 -0.31 10.76 15.05
N GLY A 442 0.80 10.24 15.56
CA GLY A 442 2.11 10.90 15.52
C GLY A 442 2.82 10.61 14.21
N PHE A 443 3.45 11.62 13.62
CA PHE A 443 4.04 11.49 12.29
C PHE A 443 5.17 12.49 12.04
N PHE A 444 6.12 12.10 11.19
CA PHE A 444 7.18 12.96 10.68
C PHE A 444 7.21 12.95 9.15
N ILE A 445 7.45 14.11 8.54
CA ILE A 445 7.44 14.28 7.09
C ILE A 445 8.41 15.37 6.64
N ALA A 446 9.13 15.12 5.55
CA ALA A 446 9.92 16.12 4.85
C ALA A 446 9.95 15.85 3.34
N ALA A 447 10.01 16.91 2.54
CA ALA A 447 10.25 16.83 1.10
C ALA A 447 11.61 17.41 0.74
N LEU A 448 12.27 16.74 -0.20
CA LEU A 448 13.58 17.05 -0.71
C LEU A 448 13.48 17.26 -2.23
N GLU A 449 13.98 18.38 -2.72
CA GLU A 449 14.11 18.67 -4.15
C GLU A 449 15.49 18.24 -4.66
N CYS A 450 15.53 17.52 -5.78
CA CYS A 450 16.77 17.17 -6.47
C CYS A 450 17.24 18.34 -7.35
N VAL A 451 18.26 19.09 -6.93
CA VAL A 451 18.76 20.26 -7.66
C VAL A 451 19.80 19.91 -8.74
N SER A 452 20.51 18.80 -8.56
CA SER A 452 21.48 18.24 -9.50
C SER A 452 21.53 16.72 -9.38
N GLU A 453 22.06 16.04 -10.39
CA GLU A 453 22.21 14.57 -10.36
C GLU A 453 22.93 14.12 -9.07
N TYR A 454 22.46 13.00 -8.50
CA TYR A 454 23.06 12.43 -7.30
C TYR A 454 24.49 11.90 -7.60
N PRO A 455 25.50 12.21 -6.77
CA PRO A 455 26.88 11.79 -7.03
C PRO A 455 27.05 10.27 -7.09
N ASN A 456 27.85 9.77 -8.04
CA ASN A 456 28.21 8.35 -8.18
C ASN A 456 27.00 7.40 -8.38
N SER A 457 26.02 7.81 -9.20
CA SER A 457 24.85 7.00 -9.58
C SER A 457 25.18 5.75 -10.41
N THR A 458 26.43 5.56 -10.84
CA THR A 458 26.80 4.55 -11.85
C THR A 458 27.26 3.22 -11.25
N ARG A 459 26.34 2.25 -11.16
CA ARG A 459 26.59 0.83 -11.48
C ARG A 459 25.27 0.03 -11.42
N PRO A 460 24.72 -0.42 -12.56
CA PRO A 460 23.82 -1.56 -12.53
C PRO A 460 24.66 -2.81 -12.24
N ALA A 461 24.32 -3.56 -11.19
CA ALA A 461 24.69 -4.97 -11.12
C ALA A 461 23.68 -5.75 -11.97
N PRO A 462 24.10 -6.73 -12.78
CA PRO A 462 23.16 -7.58 -13.51
C PRO A 462 22.31 -8.37 -12.50
N ALA A 463 21.00 -8.14 -12.51
CA ALA A 463 20.08 -8.97 -11.74
C ALA A 463 19.84 -10.29 -12.49
N MET A 464 19.98 -11.42 -11.79
CA MET A 464 19.50 -12.70 -12.31
C MET A 464 17.98 -12.64 -12.48
N ALA A 465 17.48 -12.91 -13.68
CA ALA A 465 16.05 -12.95 -13.97
C ALA A 465 15.37 -14.09 -13.19
N PRO A 466 14.35 -13.82 -12.35
CA PRO A 466 13.55 -14.83 -11.70
C PRO A 466 12.52 -15.40 -12.67
N GLU A 467 12.13 -16.63 -12.36
CA GLU A 467 11.31 -17.53 -13.17
C GLU A 467 9.84 -17.08 -13.37
N LYS A 468 9.38 -16.02 -12.68
CA LYS A 468 7.97 -15.59 -12.59
C LYS A 468 7.68 -14.24 -13.27
N ALA A 469 8.37 -13.91 -14.35
CA ALA A 469 8.15 -12.64 -15.05
C ALA A 469 6.81 -12.62 -15.80
N PHE A 470 6.09 -11.50 -15.72
CA PHE A 470 5.04 -11.17 -16.67
C PHE A 470 5.64 -11.01 -18.07
N LYS A 471 4.98 -11.53 -19.09
CA LYS A 471 5.40 -11.50 -20.48
C LYS A 471 4.38 -10.76 -21.33
N PRO A 472 4.81 -9.99 -22.36
CA PRO A 472 3.90 -9.51 -23.41
C PRO A 472 3.18 -10.70 -24.05
N ILE A 473 1.91 -10.51 -24.45
CA ILE A 473 1.15 -11.57 -25.12
C ILE A 473 1.82 -12.02 -26.42
N THR A 474 1.65 -13.30 -26.77
CA THR A 474 2.13 -13.86 -28.05
C THR A 474 1.17 -13.52 -29.19
N GLU A 475 1.65 -13.56 -30.44
CA GLU A 475 0.80 -13.36 -31.62
C GLU A 475 -0.37 -14.36 -31.69
N GLN A 476 -0.15 -15.60 -31.24
CA GLN A 476 -1.21 -16.60 -31.16
C GLN A 476 -2.29 -16.18 -30.15
N LEU A 477 -1.89 -15.77 -28.94
CA LEU A 477 -2.83 -15.32 -27.91
C LEU A 477 -3.54 -14.03 -28.34
N LYS A 478 -2.86 -13.11 -29.03
CA LYS A 478 -3.45 -11.92 -29.66
C LYS A 478 -4.57 -12.29 -30.64
N ALA A 479 -4.31 -13.23 -31.55
CA ALA A 479 -5.31 -13.73 -32.48
C ALA A 479 -6.50 -14.40 -31.77
N SER A 480 -6.25 -15.17 -30.71
CA SER A 480 -7.29 -15.76 -29.87
C SER A 480 -8.14 -14.70 -29.18
N ILE A 481 -7.54 -13.67 -28.56
CA ILE A 481 -8.25 -12.55 -27.93
C ILE A 481 -9.14 -11.84 -28.95
N ARG A 482 -8.58 -11.46 -30.11
CA ARG A 482 -9.28 -10.77 -31.19
C ARG A 482 -10.51 -11.56 -31.65
N THR A 483 -10.32 -12.85 -31.91
CA THR A 483 -11.40 -13.73 -32.41
C THR A 483 -12.47 -13.98 -31.34
N SER A 484 -12.06 -14.25 -30.10
CA SER A 484 -12.98 -14.66 -29.03
C SER A 484 -13.82 -13.51 -28.48
N LEU A 485 -13.25 -12.30 -28.44
CA LEU A 485 -13.89 -11.10 -27.90
C LEU A 485 -14.38 -10.14 -28.99
N GLY A 486 -14.12 -10.42 -30.26
CA GLY A 486 -14.53 -9.58 -31.39
C GLY A 486 -13.90 -8.18 -31.43
N LEU A 487 -12.78 -7.98 -30.74
CA LEU A 487 -12.13 -6.67 -30.62
C LEU A 487 -11.48 -6.23 -31.94
N PRO A 488 -11.46 -4.92 -32.27
CA PRO A 488 -10.83 -4.42 -33.49
C PRO A 488 -9.30 -4.46 -33.40
N GLU A 489 -8.62 -4.30 -34.53
CA GLU A 489 -7.14 -4.14 -34.60
C GLU A 489 -6.64 -2.87 -33.90
N THR A 490 -7.49 -1.86 -33.74
CA THR A 490 -7.15 -0.61 -33.05
C THR A 490 -7.07 -0.76 -31.53
N PHE A 491 -7.46 -1.91 -30.97
CA PHE A 491 -7.32 -2.17 -29.54
C PHE A 491 -5.83 -2.28 -29.16
N PRO A 492 -5.38 -1.77 -27.98
CA PRO A 492 -3.96 -1.74 -27.62
C PRO A 492 -3.44 -3.11 -27.16
N TYR A 493 -3.24 -4.03 -28.11
CA TYR A 493 -2.77 -5.39 -27.82
C TYR A 493 -1.33 -5.43 -27.29
N ASP A 494 -0.48 -4.49 -27.68
CA ASP A 494 0.93 -4.43 -27.27
C ASP A 494 1.10 -4.08 -25.78
N ASN A 495 0.02 -3.63 -25.15
CA ASN A 495 -0.08 -3.28 -23.74
C ASN A 495 -0.58 -4.45 -22.88
N LEU A 496 -0.80 -5.63 -23.49
CA LEU A 496 -1.31 -6.81 -22.79
C LEU A 496 -0.17 -7.73 -22.32
N TYR A 497 -0.29 -8.14 -21.06
CA TYR A 497 0.65 -9.01 -20.38
C TYR A 497 -0.03 -10.20 -19.73
N PHE A 498 0.71 -11.30 -19.57
CA PHE A 498 0.25 -12.50 -18.90
C PHE A 498 1.40 -13.18 -18.15
N ARG A 499 1.10 -14.13 -17.25
CA ARG A 499 2.13 -14.82 -16.45
C ARG A 499 2.63 -16.12 -17.07
N ASN A 500 1.73 -16.97 -17.57
CA ASN A 500 2.06 -18.30 -18.10
C ASN A 500 1.07 -18.66 -19.21
N GLU A 501 1.55 -19.36 -20.25
CA GLU A 501 0.76 -19.79 -21.41
C GLU A 501 -0.17 -20.95 -21.04
N VAL A 502 0.27 -21.77 -20.08
CA VAL A 502 -0.46 -22.95 -19.60
C VAL A 502 -1.00 -22.68 -18.20
N ALA A 503 -1.81 -21.63 -18.07
CA ALA A 503 -2.51 -21.34 -16.83
C ALA A 503 -3.79 -22.18 -16.72
N ARG A 504 -4.12 -22.63 -15.50
CA ARG A 504 -5.43 -23.23 -15.22
C ARG A 504 -6.57 -22.23 -15.48
N GLU A 505 -6.35 -20.98 -15.14
CA GLU A 505 -7.24 -19.86 -15.41
C GLU A 505 -6.38 -18.76 -16.04
N GLN A 506 -6.53 -18.58 -17.36
CA GLN A 506 -5.79 -17.54 -18.07
C GLN A 506 -6.24 -16.17 -17.58
N LYS A 507 -5.27 -15.31 -17.26
CA LYS A 507 -5.51 -13.93 -16.81
C LYS A 507 -4.63 -13.01 -17.64
N ILE A 508 -5.25 -12.00 -18.26
CA ILE A 508 -4.58 -11.05 -19.12
C ILE A 508 -4.74 -9.66 -18.51
N TYR A 509 -3.61 -8.96 -18.42
CA TYR A 509 -3.47 -7.70 -17.72
C TYR A 509 -3.13 -6.60 -18.72
N TYR A 510 -3.69 -5.42 -18.52
CA TYR A 510 -3.39 -4.23 -19.30
C TYR A 510 -2.56 -3.25 -18.48
N ILE A 511 -1.53 -2.69 -19.12
CA ILE A 511 -0.70 -1.61 -18.57
C ILE A 511 -0.59 -0.45 -19.57
N CYS A 512 -0.61 0.79 -19.08
CA CYS A 512 -0.41 1.98 -19.91
C CYS A 512 0.97 1.98 -20.61
N ASP A 513 1.15 2.86 -21.59
CA ASP A 513 2.39 2.94 -22.38
C ASP A 513 3.61 3.26 -21.52
N THR A 514 3.50 4.24 -20.62
CA THR A 514 4.60 4.57 -19.70
C THR A 514 4.96 3.38 -18.81
N GLY A 515 3.97 2.59 -18.38
CA GLY A 515 4.21 1.38 -17.61
C GLY A 515 4.87 0.27 -18.43
N ARG A 516 4.49 0.11 -19.71
CA ARG A 516 5.14 -0.81 -20.66
C ARG A 516 6.61 -0.46 -20.86
N GLU A 517 6.95 0.82 -20.99
CA GLU A 517 8.34 1.30 -21.03
C GLU A 517 9.10 0.89 -19.76
N MET A 518 8.52 1.18 -18.59
CA MET A 518 9.13 0.85 -17.29
C MET A 518 9.33 -0.66 -17.09
N MET A 519 8.43 -1.50 -17.59
CA MET A 519 8.57 -2.96 -17.49
C MET A 519 9.87 -3.48 -18.12
N SER A 520 10.40 -2.80 -19.15
CA SER A 520 11.69 -3.16 -19.77
C SER A 520 12.90 -2.82 -18.89
N LEU A 521 12.74 -1.81 -18.02
CA LEU A 521 13.80 -1.26 -17.15
C LEU A 521 13.84 -1.96 -15.78
N LEU A 522 12.69 -2.34 -15.23
CA LEU A 522 12.53 -2.89 -13.87
C LEU A 522 12.96 -4.35 -13.69
N GLN A 523 13.76 -4.87 -14.62
CA GLN A 523 14.16 -6.28 -14.75
C GLN A 523 14.19 -7.04 -13.41
N ALA A 524 13.47 -8.17 -13.41
CA ALA A 524 13.36 -9.24 -12.41
C ALA A 524 12.22 -9.21 -11.38
N ASN A 525 11.95 -8.14 -10.63
CA ASN A 525 11.15 -8.31 -9.39
C ASN A 525 9.67 -7.94 -9.49
N VAL A 526 9.08 -7.98 -10.67
CA VAL A 526 7.67 -7.61 -10.87
C VAL A 526 6.74 -8.71 -10.35
N ALA A 527 6.04 -8.42 -9.26
CA ALA A 527 5.09 -9.31 -8.62
C ALA A 527 3.68 -9.19 -9.23
N GLN A 528 3.30 -8.00 -9.71
CA GLN A 528 1.99 -7.73 -10.30
C GLN A 528 2.05 -6.55 -11.28
N VAL A 529 1.25 -6.58 -12.34
CA VAL A 529 1.23 -5.59 -13.42
C VAL A 529 -0.21 -5.21 -13.72
N GLY A 530 -0.48 -3.91 -13.69
CA GLY A 530 -1.67 -3.32 -14.32
C GLY A 530 -3.01 -3.91 -13.87
N ALA A 531 -4.05 -3.62 -14.65
CA ALA A 531 -5.41 -4.10 -14.41
C ALA A 531 -5.66 -5.45 -15.10
N LYS A 532 -6.24 -6.42 -14.39
CA LYS A 532 -6.73 -7.66 -15.02
C LYS A 532 -8.00 -7.34 -15.82
N ILE A 533 -7.90 -7.29 -17.14
CA ILE A 533 -9.04 -6.89 -18.00
C ILE A 533 -9.71 -8.08 -18.69
N PHE A 534 -9.01 -9.20 -18.87
CA PHE A 534 -9.60 -10.43 -19.41
C PHE A 534 -9.25 -11.64 -18.55
N GLU A 535 -10.15 -12.61 -18.54
CA GLU A 535 -9.96 -13.90 -17.90
C GLU A 535 -10.63 -15.02 -18.68
N ALA A 536 -10.11 -16.24 -18.57
CA ALA A 536 -10.75 -17.41 -19.14
C ALA A 536 -11.94 -17.86 -18.27
N TYR A 537 -13.08 -18.13 -18.90
CA TYR A 537 -14.25 -18.72 -18.22
C TYR A 537 -14.27 -20.26 -18.31
N ILE A 538 -13.40 -20.85 -19.14
CA ILE A 538 -13.13 -22.29 -19.20
C ILE A 538 -11.69 -22.56 -18.75
N LYS A 539 -11.51 -23.57 -17.89
CA LYS A 539 -10.19 -23.94 -17.37
C LYS A 539 -9.27 -24.40 -18.51
N HIS A 540 -7.99 -24.04 -18.42
CA HIS A 540 -6.96 -24.41 -19.40
C HIS A 540 -7.24 -23.96 -20.84
N SER A 541 -8.03 -22.91 -21.02
CA SER A 541 -8.33 -22.33 -22.33
C SER A 541 -7.71 -20.93 -22.48
N ASN A 542 -7.23 -20.66 -23.70
CA ASN A 542 -6.71 -19.37 -24.15
C ASN A 542 -7.62 -18.68 -25.19
N ASP A 543 -8.74 -19.32 -25.54
CA ASP A 543 -9.72 -18.91 -26.57
C ASP A 543 -11.17 -18.80 -26.04
N LYS A 544 -11.37 -19.07 -24.75
CA LYS A 544 -12.66 -18.93 -24.05
C LYS A 544 -12.51 -17.84 -23.01
N LEU A 545 -12.39 -16.62 -23.52
CA LEU A 545 -12.09 -15.41 -22.76
C LEU A 545 -13.34 -14.56 -22.58
N ARG A 546 -13.37 -13.80 -21.48
CA ARG A 546 -14.39 -12.81 -21.18
C ARG A 546 -13.78 -11.55 -20.58
N PHE A 547 -14.57 -10.49 -20.49
CA PHE A 547 -14.21 -9.29 -19.75
C PHE A 547 -14.16 -9.60 -18.25
N SER A 548 -13.09 -9.16 -17.58
CA SER A 548 -12.98 -9.33 -16.13
C SER A 548 -13.76 -8.23 -15.43
N GLY A 549 -14.62 -8.61 -14.47
CA GLY A 549 -15.37 -7.65 -13.67
C GLY A 549 -14.47 -6.69 -12.88
N GLU A 550 -13.31 -7.16 -12.40
CA GLU A 550 -12.35 -6.35 -11.64
C GLU A 550 -11.72 -5.23 -12.47
N GLY A 551 -11.51 -5.45 -13.77
CA GLY A 551 -10.83 -4.51 -14.67
C GLY A 551 -11.77 -3.74 -15.59
N VAL A 552 -13.09 -3.87 -15.43
CA VAL A 552 -14.07 -3.26 -16.33
C VAL A 552 -13.93 -1.74 -16.42
N GLN A 553 -13.54 -1.10 -15.31
CA GLN A 553 -13.33 0.35 -15.26
C GLN A 553 -12.10 0.79 -16.06
N THR A 554 -11.04 -0.02 -16.10
CA THR A 554 -9.86 0.21 -16.96
C THR A 554 -10.16 -0.15 -18.42
N LEU A 555 -10.97 -1.18 -18.65
CA LEU A 555 -11.26 -1.69 -19.99
C LEU A 555 -12.22 -0.77 -20.76
N ALA A 556 -13.25 -0.22 -20.14
CA ALA A 556 -14.31 0.52 -20.84
C ALA A 556 -13.80 1.69 -21.71
N PRO A 557 -12.86 2.54 -21.26
CA PRO A 557 -12.31 3.61 -22.11
C PRO A 557 -11.50 3.10 -23.31
N LEU A 558 -11.03 1.85 -23.28
CA LEU A 558 -10.25 1.22 -24.36
C LEU A 558 -11.15 0.52 -25.40
N LEU A 559 -12.44 0.36 -25.09
CA LEU A 559 -13.39 -0.34 -25.95
C LEU A 559 -14.03 0.61 -26.96
N PRO A 560 -14.31 0.15 -28.19
CA PRO A 560 -15.15 0.89 -29.12
C PRO A 560 -16.56 1.09 -28.57
N ALA A 561 -17.24 2.16 -28.99
CA ALA A 561 -18.56 2.53 -28.45
C ALA A 561 -19.62 1.43 -28.57
N ASN A 562 -19.58 0.58 -29.60
CA ASN A 562 -20.51 -0.52 -29.77
C ASN A 562 -20.37 -1.62 -28.70
N PHE A 563 -19.26 -1.66 -27.96
CA PHE A 563 -19.06 -2.59 -26.83
C PHE A 563 -19.68 -2.10 -25.51
N ILE A 564 -20.19 -0.87 -25.48
CA ILE A 564 -20.76 -0.25 -24.28
C ILE A 564 -22.25 -0.06 -24.51
N VAL A 565 -23.05 -0.82 -23.75
CA VAL A 565 -24.50 -0.70 -23.73
C VAL A 565 -24.88 0.21 -22.57
N LYS A 566 -25.30 1.43 -22.89
CA LYS A 566 -25.75 2.41 -21.91
C LYS A 566 -27.23 2.24 -21.61
N THR A 567 -27.60 2.24 -20.34
CA THR A 567 -29.00 2.15 -19.90
C THR A 567 -29.26 3.07 -18.71
N THR A 568 -30.44 3.69 -18.67
CA THR A 568 -30.92 4.45 -17.50
C THR A 568 -31.70 3.58 -16.51
N ASP A 569 -32.01 2.33 -16.89
CA ASP A 569 -32.71 1.38 -16.02
C ASP A 569 -31.70 0.72 -15.06
N ALA A 570 -31.47 1.34 -13.91
CA ALA A 570 -30.61 0.75 -12.86
C ALA A 570 -31.18 -0.57 -12.30
N GLN A 571 -32.51 -0.76 -12.34
CA GLN A 571 -33.16 -2.00 -11.91
C GLN A 571 -32.81 -3.16 -12.85
N LEU A 572 -32.59 -2.90 -14.15
CA LEU A 572 -32.13 -3.92 -15.11
C LEU A 572 -30.85 -4.61 -14.66
N LEU A 573 -29.87 -3.85 -14.15
CA LEU A 573 -28.60 -4.41 -13.69
C LEU A 573 -28.78 -5.29 -12.45
N LEU A 574 -29.68 -4.90 -11.54
CA LEU A 574 -30.02 -5.71 -10.36
C LEU A 574 -30.73 -7.01 -10.77
N ASP A 575 -31.67 -6.95 -11.71
CA ASP A 575 -32.40 -8.13 -12.18
C ASP A 575 -31.46 -9.13 -12.88
N LEU A 576 -30.50 -8.63 -13.68
CA LEU A 576 -29.47 -9.44 -14.33
C LEU A 576 -28.51 -10.12 -13.35
N HIS A 577 -28.29 -9.52 -12.18
CA HIS A 577 -27.47 -10.12 -11.13
C HIS A 577 -28.13 -11.38 -10.56
N SER A 578 -29.46 -11.32 -10.37
CA SER A 578 -30.24 -12.36 -9.70
C SER A 578 -30.53 -13.54 -10.62
N VAL A 579 -30.90 -13.30 -11.88
CA VAL A 579 -31.23 -14.34 -12.86
C VAL A 579 -30.83 -13.87 -14.26
N GLY A 580 -30.24 -14.75 -15.07
CA GLY A 580 -29.98 -14.46 -16.49
C GLY A 580 -31.28 -14.10 -17.22
N MET A 581 -31.22 -13.12 -18.12
CA MET A 581 -32.40 -12.58 -18.81
C MET A 581 -32.41 -12.99 -20.27
N ASN A 582 -33.56 -13.37 -20.82
CA ASN A 582 -33.68 -13.64 -22.26
C ASN A 582 -33.25 -12.39 -23.07
N THR A 583 -32.44 -12.58 -24.11
CA THR A 583 -31.88 -11.49 -24.93
C THR A 583 -32.96 -10.56 -25.47
N SER A 584 -34.12 -11.07 -25.91
CA SER A 584 -35.20 -10.21 -26.42
C SER A 584 -35.80 -9.29 -25.35
N VAL A 585 -35.90 -9.78 -24.10
CA VAL A 585 -36.39 -9.01 -22.95
C VAL A 585 -35.36 -7.97 -22.54
N PHE A 586 -34.09 -8.38 -22.48
CA PHE A 586 -32.97 -7.49 -22.18
C PHE A 586 -32.89 -6.34 -23.20
N CYS A 587 -32.90 -6.64 -24.50
CA CYS A 587 -32.86 -5.67 -25.58
C CYS A 587 -33.97 -4.61 -25.45
N ARG A 588 -35.20 -5.05 -25.16
CA ARG A 588 -36.34 -4.16 -24.96
C ARG A 588 -36.13 -3.19 -23.78
N ARG A 589 -35.60 -3.68 -22.65
CA ARG A 589 -35.38 -2.86 -21.44
C ARG A 589 -34.18 -1.93 -21.58
N ALA A 590 -33.09 -2.41 -22.19
CA ALA A 590 -31.89 -1.63 -22.44
C ALA A 590 -32.04 -0.64 -23.61
N GLY A 591 -33.11 -0.75 -24.41
CA GLY A 591 -33.34 0.12 -25.57
C GLY A 591 -32.41 -0.16 -26.75
N VAL A 592 -31.98 -1.41 -26.92
CA VAL A 592 -31.04 -1.84 -27.97
C VAL A 592 -31.64 -2.98 -28.80
N THR A 593 -31.08 -3.27 -29.98
CA THR A 593 -31.50 -4.42 -30.79
C THR A 593 -30.55 -5.61 -30.60
N ALA A 594 -31.03 -6.83 -30.86
CA ALA A 594 -30.19 -8.03 -30.69
C ALA A 594 -28.98 -8.02 -31.63
N GLU A 595 -29.12 -7.45 -32.83
CA GLU A 595 -28.06 -7.31 -33.83
C GLU A 595 -26.98 -6.29 -33.41
N SER A 596 -27.35 -5.34 -32.54
CA SER A 596 -26.43 -4.32 -32.04
C SER A 596 -25.58 -4.80 -30.87
N LEU A 597 -25.87 -5.97 -30.29
CA LEU A 597 -25.11 -6.50 -29.16
C LEU A 597 -23.76 -7.06 -29.59
N PRO A 598 -22.68 -6.76 -28.85
CA PRO A 598 -21.36 -7.33 -29.09
C PRO A 598 -21.35 -8.85 -28.96
N VAL A 599 -20.38 -9.44 -29.66
CA VAL A 599 -20.13 -10.88 -29.61
C VAL A 599 -19.65 -11.25 -28.21
N HIS A 600 -20.40 -12.14 -27.55
CA HIS A 600 -20.11 -12.71 -26.24
C HIS A 600 -20.05 -11.70 -25.10
N SER A 601 -19.01 -10.86 -24.99
CA SER A 601 -18.77 -9.98 -23.84
C SER A 601 -18.95 -8.50 -24.18
N PHE A 602 -19.58 -7.76 -23.27
CA PHE A 602 -19.77 -6.32 -23.41
C PHE A 602 -19.82 -5.63 -22.03
N VAL A 603 -19.81 -4.30 -22.03
CA VAL A 603 -19.93 -3.50 -20.81
C VAL A 603 -21.32 -2.90 -20.73
N LEU A 604 -21.99 -3.13 -19.60
CA LEU A 604 -23.18 -2.39 -19.22
C LEU A 604 -22.77 -1.15 -18.42
N GLU A 605 -23.28 0.00 -18.81
CA GLU A 605 -23.03 1.27 -18.13
C GLU A 605 -24.38 1.90 -17.73
N THR A 606 -24.52 2.24 -16.45
CA THR A 606 -25.67 3.01 -15.96
C THR A 606 -25.18 4.18 -15.10
N PRO A 607 -25.69 5.41 -15.32
CA PRO A 607 -25.31 6.57 -14.53
C PRO A 607 -25.81 6.43 -13.09
N LEU A 608 -25.09 7.01 -12.14
CA LEU A 608 -25.53 7.12 -10.75
C LEU A 608 -25.89 8.58 -10.41
N PRO A 609 -26.78 8.81 -9.43
CA PRO A 609 -27.08 10.15 -8.93
C PRO A 609 -25.98 10.67 -7.98
N ASN A 610 -26.12 11.94 -7.55
CA ASN A 610 -25.28 12.58 -6.52
C ASN A 610 -23.79 12.69 -6.87
N GLY A 611 -23.47 12.98 -8.14
CA GLY A 611 -22.09 13.12 -8.61
C GLY A 611 -21.31 11.81 -8.67
N LEU A 612 -21.95 10.67 -8.42
CA LEU A 612 -21.37 9.36 -8.68
C LEU A 612 -21.43 9.15 -10.21
N ASP A 613 -20.29 9.00 -10.89
CA ASP A 613 -20.18 8.92 -12.36
C ASP A 613 -21.11 7.85 -12.98
N CYS A 614 -20.71 6.59 -12.90
CA CYS A 614 -21.50 5.46 -13.40
C CYS A 614 -21.08 4.14 -12.76
N VAL A 615 -21.98 3.14 -12.78
CA VAL A 615 -21.63 1.75 -12.56
C VAL A 615 -21.39 1.09 -13.91
N ARG A 616 -20.20 0.50 -14.06
CA ARG A 616 -19.85 -0.35 -15.20
C ARG A 616 -19.78 -1.81 -14.77
N VAL A 617 -20.41 -2.70 -15.53
CA VAL A 617 -20.44 -4.14 -15.25
C VAL A 617 -20.10 -4.92 -16.50
N ALA A 618 -19.28 -5.96 -16.37
CA ALA A 618 -19.06 -6.91 -17.45
C ALA A 618 -20.30 -7.81 -17.60
N ALA A 619 -20.85 -7.84 -18.81
CA ALA A 619 -21.98 -8.66 -19.19
C ALA A 619 -21.61 -9.62 -20.31
N GLU A 620 -22.33 -10.73 -20.37
CA GLU A 620 -22.11 -11.80 -21.34
C GLU A 620 -23.43 -12.25 -21.96
N THR A 621 -23.40 -12.57 -23.26
CA THR A 621 -24.51 -13.21 -23.99
C THR A 621 -24.18 -14.67 -24.26
N ASN A 622 -24.92 -15.58 -23.65
CA ASN A 622 -24.77 -17.03 -23.77
C ASN A 622 -26.11 -17.66 -24.19
N PHE A 623 -26.17 -18.32 -25.36
CA PHE A 623 -27.35 -19.07 -25.84
C PHE A 623 -28.69 -18.31 -25.74
N SER A 624 -28.72 -17.03 -26.14
CA SER A 624 -29.90 -16.12 -26.04
C SER A 624 -30.29 -15.70 -24.62
N VAL A 625 -29.36 -15.80 -23.67
CA VAL A 625 -29.48 -15.30 -22.31
C VAL A 625 -28.35 -14.30 -22.05
N VAL A 626 -28.69 -13.14 -21.50
CA VAL A 626 -27.76 -12.13 -21.03
C VAL A 626 -27.57 -12.29 -19.53
N THR A 627 -26.31 -12.33 -19.10
CA THR A 627 -25.92 -12.45 -17.68
C THR A 627 -24.91 -11.37 -17.33
N ALA A 628 -24.99 -10.83 -16.13
CA ALA A 628 -24.00 -9.90 -15.61
C ALA A 628 -23.65 -10.26 -14.16
N LYS A 629 -22.36 -10.26 -13.82
CA LYS A 629 -21.92 -10.50 -12.45
C LYS A 629 -21.57 -9.18 -11.79
N LEU A 630 -22.39 -8.76 -10.83
CA LEU A 630 -22.18 -7.57 -10.04
C LEU A 630 -21.41 -7.93 -8.76
N PHE A 631 -20.61 -6.97 -8.28
CA PHE A 631 -20.05 -6.99 -6.93
C PHE A 631 -21.02 -6.37 -5.92
N ASP A 632 -20.90 -6.75 -4.65
CA ASP A 632 -21.77 -6.27 -3.57
C ASP A 632 -21.83 -4.73 -3.47
N TRP A 633 -20.70 -4.06 -3.69
CA TRP A 633 -20.65 -2.60 -3.72
C TRP A 633 -21.46 -2.00 -4.87
N GLN A 634 -21.47 -2.64 -6.05
CA GLN A 634 -22.25 -2.19 -7.21
C GLN A 634 -23.74 -2.33 -6.93
N VAL A 635 -24.15 -3.49 -6.38
CA VAL A 635 -25.54 -3.72 -5.93
C VAL A 635 -25.96 -2.66 -4.92
N THR A 636 -25.09 -2.35 -3.95
CA THR A 636 -25.37 -1.33 -2.92
C THR A 636 -25.57 0.05 -3.52
N LEU A 637 -24.71 0.48 -4.46
CA LEU A 637 -24.84 1.78 -5.12
C LEU A 637 -26.08 1.86 -6.03
N LEU A 638 -26.44 0.79 -6.73
CA LEU A 638 -27.66 0.72 -7.54
C LEU A 638 -28.91 0.80 -6.67
N LYS A 639 -28.96 0.05 -5.56
CA LYS A 639 -30.08 0.14 -4.59
C LYS A 639 -30.19 1.55 -4.00
N LEU A 640 -29.06 2.17 -3.65
CA LEU A 640 -29.02 3.54 -3.15
C LEU A 640 -29.57 4.53 -4.19
N ALA A 641 -29.18 4.38 -5.47
CA ALA A 641 -29.67 5.21 -6.56
C ALA A 641 -31.19 5.07 -6.79
N LEU A 642 -31.73 3.88 -6.56
CA LEU A 642 -33.16 3.58 -6.69
C LEU A 642 -33.97 3.91 -5.43
N GLY A 643 -33.34 4.42 -4.36
CA GLY A 643 -34.00 4.64 -3.06
C GLY A 643 -34.47 3.36 -2.39
N GLN A 644 -33.92 2.20 -2.77
CA GLN A 644 -34.25 0.90 -2.19
C GLN A 644 -33.57 0.71 -0.83
N PRO A 645 -34.20 -0.05 0.09
CA PRO A 645 -33.59 -0.33 1.38
C PRO A 645 -32.25 -1.07 1.22
N LEU A 646 -31.22 -0.54 1.87
CA LEU A 646 -29.89 -1.16 1.89
C LEU A 646 -29.77 -2.23 2.95
N VAL A 647 -30.66 -2.29 3.93
CA VAL A 647 -30.67 -3.26 5.05
C VAL A 647 -32.07 -3.87 5.08
N ASP A 648 -32.15 -5.20 5.05
CA ASP A 648 -33.44 -5.89 5.06
C ASP A 648 -34.13 -5.75 6.42
N ALA A 649 -35.46 -5.86 6.47
CA ALA A 649 -36.20 -5.76 7.73
C ALA A 649 -35.81 -6.88 8.72
N ALA A 650 -35.43 -8.06 8.23
CA ALA A 650 -34.97 -9.19 9.04
C ALA A 650 -33.56 -8.98 9.65
N ASP A 651 -32.72 -8.16 9.02
CA ASP A 651 -31.39 -7.80 9.54
C ASP A 651 -31.47 -6.90 10.79
N LYS A 652 -32.67 -6.42 11.16
CA LYS A 652 -32.90 -5.68 12.42
C LYS A 652 -33.00 -6.61 13.63
N ASP A 653 -33.33 -7.89 13.41
CA ASP A 653 -33.60 -8.86 14.47
C ASP A 653 -32.42 -9.81 14.77
N GLU A 654 -31.36 -9.86 13.94
CA GLU A 654 -30.11 -10.59 14.23
C GLU A 654 -29.20 -9.82 15.22
N GLY A 655 -29.81 -9.27 16.27
CA GLY A 655 -29.14 -8.70 17.44
C GLY A 655 -29.04 -9.72 18.56
N GLY A 656 -28.27 -10.78 18.34
CA GLY A 656 -27.97 -11.81 19.34
C GLY A 656 -28.32 -13.21 18.88
N ASP A 657 -27.46 -13.79 18.05
CA ASP A 657 -27.17 -15.23 18.09
C ASP A 657 -25.81 -15.43 17.43
N GLU A 658 -24.80 -15.56 18.28
CA GLU A 658 -23.63 -16.36 17.93
C GLU A 658 -24.16 -17.72 17.50
N LYS A 659 -23.75 -18.19 16.31
CA LYS A 659 -23.88 -19.60 15.98
C LYS A 659 -22.99 -20.39 16.94
N ASP A 660 -23.56 -20.76 18.08
CA ASP A 660 -23.15 -21.94 18.83
C ASP A 660 -23.49 -23.15 17.96
N ASP A 661 -22.50 -23.63 17.22
CA ASP A 661 -22.55 -24.95 16.63
C ASP A 661 -22.50 -25.98 17.77
N ASN A 662 -23.68 -26.52 18.08
CA ASN A 662 -23.87 -27.75 18.85
C ASN A 662 -22.96 -28.86 18.32
N ASP A 663 -22.03 -29.34 19.14
CA ASP A 663 -21.37 -30.63 18.94
C ASP A 663 -21.67 -31.57 20.12
N ALA A 664 -22.33 -32.66 19.75
CA ALA A 664 -22.56 -33.94 20.40
C ALA A 664 -22.30 -34.08 21.92
N THR A 665 -23.39 -34.31 22.66
CA THR A 665 -23.41 -35.15 23.86
C THR A 665 -22.86 -36.55 23.52
N ALA A 666 -21.67 -36.86 24.03
CA ALA A 666 -21.15 -38.23 24.12
C ALA A 666 -21.23 -38.68 25.58
N GLU A 667 -22.00 -39.74 25.78
CA GLU A 667 -22.17 -40.50 27.01
C GLU A 667 -20.82 -40.98 27.58
N ALA A 668 -20.66 -40.84 28.89
CA ALA A 668 -19.63 -41.55 29.64
C ALA A 668 -20.11 -42.99 29.92
N PRO A 669 -19.28 -44.03 29.73
CA PRO A 669 -19.55 -45.32 30.34
C PRO A 669 -18.90 -45.36 31.72
N GLU A 670 -19.70 -45.76 32.71
CA GLU A 670 -19.27 -46.31 33.99
C GLU A 670 -18.39 -47.56 33.75
N SER A 671 -17.16 -47.54 34.26
CA SER A 671 -16.51 -48.58 35.10
C SER A 671 -15.03 -48.29 35.30
#